data_AF-A0A6B2M295-F1
#
_entry.id   AF-A0A6B2M295-F1
#
_cell.length_a   1.000
_cell.length_b   1.000
_cell.length_c   1.000
_cell.angle_alpha   90.00
_cell.angle_beta   90.00
_cell.angle_gamma   90.00
#
_symmetry.space_group_name_H-M   'P 1'
#
loop_
_entity.id
_entity.type
_entity.pdbx_description
1 polymer ?
#
loop_
_entity_poly.entity_id
_entity_poly.type
_entity_poly.pdbx_seq_one_letter_code
_entity_poly.pdbx_strand_id
1 'polypeptide(L)'
;METHSRSVQESRPSLILAKVSRRDIIPVIIILLAIGLSAWIGTRDKANTTDELVHVLAGHVALSLNDYRLNPENGTLVCRIAALPIQGLKDLAPVETDSSDWAESQQWFLGYRWWFKSGMDHRKVFHLSHLTMLAFNLLGLLLVFIWSGHLWGRGGAYFSLILAGFSPNFLGHIPLATSDFLGTWTLVLAILAFVQMLERVRFHTVVLAGITAAVALLCKHSAVIIAPIAGALVLWRILEQRPLDISCFGLVKKSQNRLGKTAWLTGASLLSAAVSVLIIWWAYSWRYSAANPSVGEFTQFQVPWDQLTGISLYPIIAFMREWQLLPEAFLYGLNFILAHGARGGFLNGEYSVDGFQFYHFWTFLYKTPLPAMLLHIIGGSCFVSYLWKNRPNLSPTIRGILILGIVYFLMLWSSQISIGHRHAFVLLYLSTIIAGVSIPWIAARRPRAGIALFVILVSLVPLSVSQINRTISYVNILGGGEERGYQRLADSSLDWGQDLPAAVAAIKAFQEEEPEKAVHLSYFGSAEPESFGLSNAGYLPSWGSWRRKAYTPKLESGLYVIGATAFITTKQEWTTQLEQAYQLIRREADPLYKKLMQRGDLSIESADSLLGGAEVKTLEDFEYLRFQRLKNYLQKRDPEEVLNGSILVFRLGPEELDTF
;
A
#
# COMPACT_ATOMS: atom_id res chain seq x y z
N MET A 1 23.45 -7.05 61.97
CA MET A 1 23.39 -5.77 61.24
C MET A 1 23.54 -6.11 59.76
N GLU A 2 22.48 -6.63 59.14
CA GLU A 2 22.46 -7.05 57.74
C GLU A 2 21.37 -6.25 57.03
N THR A 3 21.78 -5.25 56.27
CA THR A 3 20.90 -4.41 55.46
C THR A 3 20.59 -5.13 54.15
N HIS A 4 19.44 -5.79 54.08
CA HIS A 4 18.81 -6.17 52.82
C HIS A 4 18.36 -4.90 52.06
N SER A 5 19.18 -4.41 51.12
CA SER A 5 18.71 -3.50 50.09
C SER A 5 17.98 -4.31 49.01
N ARG A 6 16.68 -4.53 49.21
CA ARG A 6 15.76 -4.79 48.09
C ARG A 6 15.74 -3.52 47.25
N SER A 7 16.54 -3.48 46.19
CA SER A 7 16.35 -2.50 45.13
C SER A 7 14.95 -2.70 44.56
N VAL A 8 14.07 -1.76 44.85
CA VAL A 8 12.82 -1.58 44.13
C VAL A 8 13.24 -1.37 42.68
N GLN A 9 13.05 -2.40 41.86
CA GLN A 9 13.25 -2.34 40.42
C GLN A 9 12.24 -1.33 39.89
N GLU A 10 12.62 -0.05 39.83
CA GLU A 10 11.81 1.03 39.29
C GLU A 10 11.24 0.56 37.95
N SER A 11 9.92 0.55 37.87
CA SER A 11 9.21 0.13 36.67
C SER A 11 9.60 1.07 35.55
N ARG A 12 10.42 0.61 34.60
CA ARG A 12 10.61 1.32 33.34
C ARG A 12 9.22 1.64 32.77
N PRO A 13 8.97 2.87 32.30
CA PRO A 13 7.69 3.20 31.70
C PRO A 13 7.41 2.23 30.56
N SER A 14 6.13 1.88 30.40
CA SER A 14 5.68 1.01 29.32
C SER A 14 6.17 1.54 27.97
N LEU A 15 6.55 0.65 27.05
CA LEU A 15 7.16 1.00 25.75
C LEU A 15 6.35 2.05 24.97
N ILE A 16 5.01 1.99 25.05
CA ILE A 16 4.10 2.94 24.38
C ILE A 16 4.08 4.32 25.06
N LEU A 17 4.37 4.39 26.36
CA LEU A 17 4.43 5.63 27.14
C LEU A 17 5.86 6.16 27.30
N ALA A 18 6.83 5.56 26.60
CA ALA A 18 8.21 6.03 26.61
C ALA A 18 8.26 7.46 26.05
N LYS A 19 8.76 8.40 26.85
CA LYS A 19 8.81 9.82 26.49
C LYS A 19 10.08 10.13 25.72
N VAL A 20 9.96 10.99 24.71
CA VAL A 20 11.11 11.64 24.07
C VAL A 20 11.75 12.59 25.09
N SER A 21 13.07 12.49 25.26
CA SER A 21 13.82 13.38 26.14
C SER A 21 13.68 14.83 25.68
N ARG A 22 13.57 15.80 26.60
CA ARG A 22 13.48 17.23 26.25
C ARG A 22 14.59 17.70 25.31
N ARG A 23 15.79 17.12 25.43
CA ARG A 23 16.96 17.45 24.57
C ARG A 23 16.86 16.87 23.16
N ASP A 24 16.00 15.87 22.94
CA ASP A 24 15.82 15.19 21.66
C ASP A 24 14.58 15.70 20.90
N ILE A 25 13.68 16.47 21.54
CA ILE A 25 12.45 16.98 20.90
C ILE A 25 12.76 17.78 19.63
N ILE A 26 13.61 18.81 19.73
CA ILE A 26 13.91 19.69 18.59
C ILE A 26 14.63 18.93 17.46
N PRO A 27 15.71 18.16 17.71
CA PRO A 27 16.36 17.38 16.65
C PRO A 27 15.42 16.39 15.95
N VAL A 28 14.58 15.68 16.70
CA VAL A 28 13.63 14.71 16.13
C VAL A 28 12.59 15.41 15.27
N ILE A 29 12.06 16.56 15.71
CA ILE A 29 11.14 17.37 14.90
C ILE A 29 11.81 17.82 13.61
N ILE A 30 13.06 18.30 13.66
CA ILE A 30 13.80 18.72 12.46
C ILE A 30 13.96 17.55 11.48
N ILE A 31 14.34 16.36 11.96
CA ILE A 31 14.50 15.18 11.10
C ILE A 31 13.16 14.76 10.50
N LEU A 32 12.08 14.72 11.29
CA LEU A 32 10.73 14.37 10.80
C LEU A 32 10.22 15.39 9.78
N LEU A 33 10.48 16.69 9.98
CA LEU A 33 10.14 17.74 9.02
C LEU A 33 10.96 17.61 7.74
N ALA A 34 12.25 17.27 7.82
CA ALA A 34 13.07 17.03 6.64
C ALA A 34 12.53 15.83 5.83
N ILE A 35 12.22 14.72 6.51
CA ILE A 35 11.61 13.53 5.90
C ILE A 35 10.26 13.89 5.26
N GLY A 36 9.41 14.61 6.00
CA GLY A 36 8.09 14.99 5.50
C GLY A 36 8.15 15.95 4.32
N LEU A 37 9.08 16.90 4.33
CA LEU A 37 9.33 17.78 3.20
C LEU A 37 9.84 17.00 1.99
N SER A 38 10.77 16.05 2.18
CA SER A 38 11.24 15.18 1.11
C SER A 38 10.11 14.33 0.50
N ALA A 39 9.27 13.72 1.34
CA ALA A 39 8.13 12.94 0.89
C ALA A 39 7.10 13.79 0.13
N TRP A 40 6.80 14.99 0.64
CA TRP A 40 5.90 15.95 -0.01
C TRP A 40 6.42 16.41 -1.37
N ILE A 41 7.68 16.85 -1.46
CA ILE A 41 8.27 17.27 -2.74
C ILE A 41 8.23 16.14 -3.76
N GLY A 42 8.48 14.90 -3.34
CA GLY A 42 8.46 13.74 -4.24
C GLY A 42 7.09 13.35 -4.78
N THR A 43 5.99 13.84 -4.17
CA THR A 43 4.61 13.41 -4.46
C THR A 43 3.69 14.55 -4.93
N ARG A 44 3.95 15.81 -4.54
CA ARG A 44 3.04 16.95 -4.81
C ARG A 44 2.75 17.21 -6.29
N ASP A 45 3.68 16.85 -7.17
CA ASP A 45 3.61 17.07 -8.61
C ASP A 45 3.28 15.79 -9.38
N LYS A 46 2.95 14.70 -8.66
CA LYS A 46 2.49 13.42 -9.22
C LYS A 46 0.98 13.43 -9.44
N ALA A 47 0.52 12.49 -10.27
CA ALA A 47 -0.88 12.13 -10.33
C ALA A 47 -1.26 11.23 -9.15
N ASN A 48 -2.55 11.15 -8.83
CA ASN A 48 -3.05 10.17 -7.87
C ASN A 48 -2.73 8.76 -8.36
N THR A 49 -2.32 7.89 -7.43
CA THR A 49 -2.19 6.47 -7.77
C THR A 49 -3.56 5.86 -8.02
N THR A 50 -3.57 4.66 -8.60
CA THR A 50 -4.80 3.95 -8.94
C THR A 50 -5.82 3.96 -7.80
N ASP A 51 -5.40 3.54 -6.60
CA ASP A 51 -6.33 3.28 -5.49
C ASP A 51 -6.80 4.55 -4.75
N GLU A 52 -6.04 5.66 -4.83
CA GLU A 52 -6.38 6.89 -4.11
C GLU A 52 -7.71 7.49 -4.55
N LEU A 53 -8.08 7.27 -5.81
CA LEU A 53 -9.37 7.67 -6.38
C LEU A 53 -10.53 7.16 -5.51
N VAL A 54 -10.52 5.85 -5.22
CA VAL A 54 -11.61 5.17 -4.49
C VAL A 54 -11.48 5.35 -2.99
N HIS A 55 -10.27 5.39 -2.44
CA HIS A 55 -10.07 5.55 -1.00
C HIS A 55 -10.54 6.92 -0.48
N VAL A 56 -10.22 7.99 -1.20
CA VAL A 56 -10.63 9.35 -0.81
C VAL A 56 -12.14 9.53 -0.97
N LEU A 57 -12.73 9.00 -2.06
CA LEU A 57 -14.19 9.03 -2.23
C LEU A 57 -14.90 8.25 -1.12
N ALA A 58 -14.48 7.02 -0.85
CA ALA A 58 -15.06 6.19 0.22
C ALA A 58 -14.96 6.87 1.59
N GLY A 59 -13.81 7.51 1.86
CA GLY A 59 -13.61 8.31 3.06
C GLY A 59 -14.55 9.50 3.15
N HIS A 60 -14.77 10.21 2.03
CA HIS A 60 -15.69 11.33 1.98
C HIS A 60 -17.12 10.87 2.25
N VAL A 61 -17.59 9.85 1.54
CA VAL A 61 -18.93 9.25 1.72
C VAL A 61 -19.16 8.76 3.15
N ALA A 62 -18.17 8.11 3.77
CA ALA A 62 -18.26 7.66 5.15
C ALA A 62 -18.36 8.80 6.16
N LEU A 63 -17.76 9.96 5.88
CA LEU A 63 -17.79 11.14 6.76
C LEU A 63 -19.03 12.01 6.54
N SER A 64 -19.42 12.27 5.31
CA SER A 64 -20.50 13.20 4.95
C SER A 64 -21.87 12.54 4.94
N LEU A 65 -21.95 11.27 4.50
CA LEU A 65 -23.21 10.55 4.31
C LEU A 65 -23.43 9.41 5.32
N ASN A 66 -22.42 9.12 6.16
CA ASN A 66 -22.43 7.98 7.09
C ASN A 66 -22.77 6.65 6.37
N ASP A 67 -22.28 6.48 5.14
CA ASP A 67 -22.47 5.30 4.29
C ASP A 67 -21.12 4.59 4.06
N TYR A 68 -21.10 3.26 4.10
CA TYR A 68 -19.87 2.45 4.08
C TYR A 68 -19.83 1.44 2.93
N ARG A 69 -20.67 1.63 1.90
CA ARG A 69 -20.77 0.70 0.76
C ARG A 69 -19.55 0.75 -0.17
N LEU A 70 -18.87 1.90 -0.24
CA LEU A 70 -17.71 2.11 -1.11
C LEU A 70 -16.40 1.71 -0.41
N ASN A 71 -15.55 0.98 -1.12
CA ASN A 71 -14.25 0.49 -0.70
C ASN A 71 -14.13 -0.09 0.74
N PRO A 72 -15.06 -0.94 1.21
CA PRO A 72 -14.96 -1.58 2.53
C PRO A 72 -13.67 -2.42 2.72
N GLU A 73 -13.05 -2.88 1.64
CA GLU A 73 -11.88 -3.78 1.62
C GLU A 73 -10.54 -3.15 2.02
N ASN A 74 -10.34 -1.84 1.85
CA ASN A 74 -9.08 -1.19 2.20
C ASN A 74 -8.99 -0.79 3.68
N GLY A 75 -10.13 -0.59 4.34
CA GLY A 75 -10.25 -0.17 5.75
C GLY A 75 -10.86 1.23 5.90
N THR A 76 -11.88 1.36 6.74
CA THR A 76 -12.67 2.59 6.86
C THR A 76 -11.94 3.72 7.56
N LEU A 77 -11.07 3.44 8.53
CA LEU A 77 -10.36 4.49 9.27
C LEU A 77 -9.34 5.21 8.38
N VAL A 78 -8.60 4.47 7.55
CA VAL A 78 -7.65 5.06 6.60
C VAL A 78 -8.37 5.96 5.60
N CYS A 79 -9.46 5.48 5.00
CA CYS A 79 -10.22 6.27 4.03
C CYS A 79 -10.74 7.55 4.68
N ARG A 80 -11.33 7.46 5.89
CA ARG A 80 -11.80 8.64 6.63
C ARG A 80 -10.66 9.60 6.99
N ILE A 81 -9.48 9.12 7.39
CA ILE A 81 -8.32 9.99 7.65
C ILE A 81 -7.89 10.72 6.36
N ALA A 82 -7.79 10.01 5.24
CA ALA A 82 -7.42 10.60 3.95
C ALA A 82 -8.44 11.66 3.48
N ALA A 83 -9.72 11.49 3.78
CA ALA A 83 -10.79 12.41 3.39
C ALA A 83 -11.19 13.43 4.47
N LEU A 84 -10.62 13.37 5.68
CA LEU A 84 -10.91 14.31 6.76
C LEU A 84 -10.66 15.79 6.39
N PRO A 85 -9.50 16.17 5.79
CA PRO A 85 -9.20 17.58 5.55
C PRO A 85 -10.10 18.20 4.47
N ILE A 86 -10.65 17.39 3.56
CA ILE A 86 -11.46 17.89 2.45
C ILE A 86 -12.91 18.19 2.86
N GLN A 87 -13.36 17.71 4.03
CA GLN A 87 -14.73 18.00 4.53
C GLN A 87 -14.96 19.49 4.79
N GLY A 88 -13.89 20.28 4.96
CA GLY A 88 -13.97 21.73 5.12
C GLY A 88 -14.02 22.53 3.80
N LEU A 89 -13.94 21.86 2.65
CA LEU A 89 -13.98 22.53 1.35
C LEU A 89 -15.41 22.91 0.99
N LYS A 90 -15.63 24.21 0.71
CA LYS A 90 -16.95 24.71 0.27
C LYS A 90 -17.29 24.29 -1.16
N ASP A 91 -16.28 24.15 -2.00
CA ASP A 91 -16.44 23.87 -3.44
C ASP A 91 -16.33 22.37 -3.74
N LEU A 92 -16.55 21.52 -2.74
CA LEU A 92 -16.55 20.07 -2.92
C LEU A 92 -17.85 19.65 -3.60
N ALA A 93 -17.74 18.92 -4.70
CA ALA A 93 -18.91 18.45 -5.43
C ALA A 93 -19.69 17.40 -4.62
N PRO A 94 -21.03 17.37 -4.75
CA PRO A 94 -21.83 16.28 -4.21
C PRO A 94 -21.50 14.95 -4.91
N VAL A 95 -21.67 13.85 -4.19
CA VAL A 95 -21.60 12.51 -4.76
C VAL A 95 -22.96 12.17 -5.36
N GLU A 96 -22.96 11.56 -6.55
CA GLU A 96 -24.18 11.13 -7.22
C GLU A 96 -24.74 9.85 -6.56
N THR A 97 -25.83 9.99 -5.81
CA THR A 97 -26.46 8.90 -5.07
C THR A 97 -27.68 8.29 -5.78
N ASP A 98 -28.16 8.95 -6.82
CA ASP A 98 -29.38 8.56 -7.54
C ASP A 98 -29.01 7.88 -8.87
N SER A 99 -28.17 6.84 -8.81
CA SER A 99 -27.69 6.10 -9.99
C SER A 99 -27.56 4.60 -9.73
N SER A 100 -27.59 3.79 -10.79
CA SER A 100 -27.33 2.34 -10.71
C SER A 100 -25.92 2.06 -10.16
N ASP A 101 -24.94 2.87 -10.56
CA ASP A 101 -23.57 2.79 -10.05
C ASP A 101 -23.50 2.93 -8.53
N TRP A 102 -24.31 3.82 -7.95
CA TRP A 102 -24.40 3.99 -6.50
C TRP A 102 -25.07 2.80 -5.81
N ALA A 103 -26.16 2.29 -6.41
CA ALA A 103 -26.88 1.14 -5.89
C ALA A 103 -26.01 -0.12 -5.83
N GLU A 104 -25.15 -0.32 -6.84
CA GLU A 104 -24.27 -1.47 -6.98
C GLU A 104 -22.84 -1.23 -6.47
N SER A 105 -22.58 -0.11 -5.81
CA SER A 105 -21.25 0.24 -5.29
C SER A 105 -20.13 0.25 -6.35
N GLN A 106 -20.42 0.72 -7.57
CA GLN A 106 -19.47 0.87 -8.69
C GLN A 106 -18.45 1.99 -8.42
N GLN A 107 -17.59 1.77 -7.42
CA GLN A 107 -16.70 2.75 -6.82
C GLN A 107 -15.72 3.42 -7.79
N TRP A 108 -15.27 2.71 -8.83
CA TRP A 108 -14.35 3.25 -9.82
C TRP A 108 -15.01 4.30 -10.71
N PHE A 109 -16.22 4.03 -11.19
CA PHE A 109 -17.01 4.95 -12.01
C PHE A 109 -17.47 6.17 -11.22
N LEU A 110 -17.98 5.95 -10.00
CA LEU A 110 -18.35 7.03 -9.08
C LEU A 110 -17.13 7.90 -8.73
N GLY A 111 -16.01 7.28 -8.40
CA GLY A 111 -14.74 7.95 -8.10
C GLY A 111 -14.30 8.82 -9.26
N TYR A 112 -14.28 8.26 -10.47
CA TYR A 112 -13.87 8.98 -11.66
C TYR A 112 -14.75 10.20 -11.96
N ARG A 113 -16.08 10.03 -11.93
CA ARG A 113 -17.03 11.13 -12.15
C ARG A 113 -16.88 12.22 -11.08
N TRP A 114 -16.79 11.82 -9.80
CA TRP A 114 -16.65 12.76 -8.70
C TRP A 114 -15.33 13.55 -8.76
N TRP A 115 -14.21 12.89 -9.06
CA TRP A 115 -12.90 13.56 -9.16
C TRP A 115 -12.78 14.45 -10.40
N PHE A 116 -13.17 13.96 -11.58
CA PHE A 116 -12.78 14.58 -12.85
C PHE A 116 -13.92 15.18 -13.67
N LYS A 117 -15.19 14.85 -13.38
CA LYS A 117 -16.35 15.33 -14.14
C LYS A 117 -17.24 16.29 -13.36
N SER A 118 -17.02 16.43 -12.05
CA SER A 118 -17.81 17.28 -11.18
C SER A 118 -17.44 18.78 -11.23
N GLY A 119 -16.33 19.12 -11.90
CA GLY A 119 -15.82 20.50 -11.98
C GLY A 119 -15.04 20.97 -10.75
N MET A 120 -14.88 20.14 -9.72
CA MET A 120 -14.11 20.49 -8.53
C MET A 120 -12.59 20.52 -8.79
N ASP A 121 -11.87 21.27 -7.96
CA ASP A 121 -10.40 21.25 -7.95
C ASP A 121 -9.87 19.96 -7.31
N HIS A 122 -9.73 18.93 -8.14
CA HIS A 122 -9.20 17.62 -7.75
C HIS A 122 -7.74 17.68 -7.25
N ARG A 123 -6.93 18.65 -7.70
CA ARG A 123 -5.55 18.83 -7.21
C ARG A 123 -5.53 19.26 -5.76
N LYS A 124 -6.45 20.13 -5.36
CA LYS A 124 -6.62 20.55 -3.96
C LYS A 124 -7.02 19.38 -3.07
N VAL A 125 -7.92 18.51 -3.53
CA VAL A 125 -8.31 17.28 -2.81
C VAL A 125 -7.12 16.34 -2.66
N PHE A 126 -6.42 16.06 -3.76
CA PHE A 126 -5.19 15.25 -3.75
C PHE A 126 -4.17 15.76 -2.72
N HIS A 127 -3.84 17.06 -2.75
CA HIS A 127 -2.86 17.67 -1.85
C HIS A 127 -3.27 17.59 -0.38
N LEU A 128 -4.52 17.89 -0.06
CA LEU A 128 -5.01 17.84 1.32
C LEU A 128 -5.01 16.41 1.88
N SER A 129 -5.47 15.45 1.09
CA SER A 129 -5.42 14.03 1.45
C SER A 129 -3.98 13.57 1.71
N HIS A 130 -3.04 13.96 0.84
CA HIS A 130 -1.62 13.61 1.01
C HIS A 130 -1.01 14.20 2.27
N LEU A 131 -1.25 15.48 2.56
CA LEU A 131 -0.73 16.15 3.74
C LEU A 131 -1.23 15.51 5.05
N THR A 132 -2.49 15.06 5.07
CA THR A 132 -3.06 14.41 6.25
C THR A 132 -2.47 13.03 6.47
N MET A 133 -2.35 12.23 5.41
CA MET A 133 -1.71 10.92 5.48
C MET A 133 -0.25 11.03 5.88
N LEU A 134 0.48 11.99 5.29
CA LEU A 134 1.84 12.35 5.69
C LEU A 134 1.93 12.62 7.19
N ALA A 135 1.06 13.48 7.74
CA ALA A 135 1.08 13.82 9.17
C ALA A 135 0.89 12.59 10.07
N PHE A 136 -0.08 11.72 9.75
CA PHE A 136 -0.31 10.48 10.51
C PHE A 136 0.84 9.48 10.37
N ASN A 137 1.43 9.37 9.17
CA ASN A 137 2.52 8.43 8.91
C ASN A 137 3.87 8.90 9.50
N LEU A 138 4.07 10.20 9.71
CA LEU A 138 5.19 10.72 10.52
C LEU A 138 5.11 10.26 11.99
N LEU A 139 3.91 9.99 12.53
CA LEU A 139 3.77 9.37 13.86
C LEU A 139 4.32 7.94 13.87
N GLY A 140 4.15 7.20 12.77
CA GLY A 140 4.80 5.90 12.58
C GLY A 140 6.32 6.02 12.68
N LEU A 141 6.94 6.97 11.98
CA LEU A 141 8.39 7.19 12.10
C LEU A 141 8.83 7.65 13.50
N LEU A 142 8.01 8.44 14.19
CA LEU A 142 8.26 8.78 15.59
C LEU A 142 8.25 7.53 16.48
N LEU A 143 7.38 6.55 16.22
CA LEU A 143 7.40 5.27 16.95
C LEU A 143 8.69 4.47 16.69
N VAL A 144 9.25 4.51 15.48
CA VAL A 144 10.58 3.94 15.19
C VAL A 144 11.62 4.55 16.12
N PHE A 145 11.65 5.88 16.26
CA PHE A 145 12.58 6.58 17.15
C PHE A 145 12.37 6.18 18.62
N ILE A 146 11.14 6.23 19.12
CA ILE A 146 10.81 5.94 20.51
C ILE A 146 11.19 4.49 20.87
N TRP A 147 10.82 3.52 20.02
CA TRP A 147 11.04 2.11 20.32
C TRP A 147 12.49 1.70 20.14
N SER A 148 13.15 2.14 19.06
CA SER A 148 14.58 1.90 18.90
C SER A 148 15.38 2.55 20.03
N GLY A 149 14.96 3.75 20.49
CA GLY A 149 15.55 4.41 21.65
C GLY A 149 15.37 3.65 22.96
N HIS A 150 14.20 3.04 23.18
CA HIS A 150 13.96 2.21 24.36
C HIS A 150 14.82 0.94 24.36
N LEU A 151 15.01 0.31 23.20
CA LEU A 151 15.76 -0.93 23.06
C LEU A 151 17.28 -0.72 23.05
N TRP A 152 17.74 0.30 22.32
CA TRP A 152 19.15 0.46 21.92
C TRP A 152 19.77 1.79 22.35
N GLY A 153 19.01 2.64 23.05
CA GLY A 153 19.45 3.97 23.50
C GLY A 153 19.38 5.04 22.40
N ARG A 154 19.75 6.27 22.75
CA ARG A 154 19.60 7.46 21.90
C ARG A 154 20.25 7.31 20.52
N GLY A 155 21.44 6.75 20.44
CA GLY A 155 22.14 6.54 19.17
C GLY A 155 21.41 5.56 18.23
N GLY A 156 20.87 4.46 18.78
CA GLY A 156 20.03 3.54 18.02
C GLY A 156 18.74 4.19 17.53
N ALA A 157 18.13 5.06 18.34
CA ALA A 157 16.95 5.83 17.98
C ALA A 157 17.14 6.67 16.70
N TYR A 158 18.20 7.51 16.67
CA TYR A 158 18.52 8.33 15.51
C TYR A 158 18.92 7.48 14.30
N PHE A 159 19.67 6.41 14.52
CA PHE A 159 20.07 5.49 13.46
C PHE A 159 18.84 4.88 12.76
N SER A 160 17.91 4.32 13.54
CA SER A 160 16.69 3.71 12.99
C SER A 160 15.78 4.74 12.33
N LEU A 161 15.64 5.94 12.91
CA LEU A 161 14.81 7.01 12.34
C LEU A 161 15.35 7.48 10.98
N ILE A 162 16.67 7.69 10.86
CA ILE A 162 17.28 8.11 9.59
C ILE A 162 17.20 6.99 8.56
N LEU A 163 17.48 5.74 8.95
CA LEU A 163 17.40 4.57 8.06
C LEU A 163 15.97 4.35 7.52
N ALA A 164 14.95 4.52 8.37
CA ALA A 164 13.56 4.43 7.96
C ALA A 164 13.13 5.64 7.12
N GLY A 165 13.39 6.85 7.63
CA GLY A 165 12.91 8.11 7.06
C GLY A 165 13.50 8.46 5.70
N PHE A 166 14.73 8.03 5.42
CA PHE A 166 15.40 8.22 4.13
C PHE A 166 15.47 6.90 3.33
N SER A 167 14.48 6.03 3.51
CA SER A 167 14.26 4.88 2.63
C SER A 167 13.26 5.27 1.53
N PRO A 168 13.58 5.10 0.23
CA PRO A 168 12.64 5.43 -0.85
C PRO A 168 11.33 4.64 -0.73
N ASN A 169 11.41 3.40 -0.21
CA ASN A 169 10.24 2.55 0.05
C ASN A 169 9.22 3.21 0.98
N PHE A 170 9.68 3.94 2.00
CA PHE A 170 8.78 4.64 2.91
C PHE A 170 8.46 6.06 2.41
N LEU A 171 9.45 6.80 1.91
CA LEU A 171 9.25 8.16 1.40
C LEU A 171 8.16 8.23 0.32
N GLY A 172 8.11 7.26 -0.59
CA GLY A 172 7.11 7.22 -1.65
C GLY A 172 5.70 6.83 -1.21
N HIS A 173 5.54 6.29 0.01
CA HIS A 173 4.27 5.73 0.49
C HIS A 173 3.69 6.49 1.68
N ILE A 174 4.51 7.24 2.42
CA ILE A 174 4.08 8.04 3.58
C ILE A 174 2.98 9.05 3.21
N PRO A 175 3.06 9.80 2.09
CA PRO A 175 2.02 10.76 1.72
C PRO A 175 0.77 10.13 1.10
N LEU A 176 0.86 8.92 0.54
CA LEU A 176 -0.24 8.37 -0.25
C LEU A 176 -1.49 8.11 0.61
N ALA A 177 -2.67 8.36 0.03
CA ALA A 177 -3.97 7.99 0.56
C ALA A 177 -4.25 6.48 0.43
N THR A 178 -3.36 5.66 1.00
CA THR A 178 -3.48 4.19 1.05
C THR A 178 -3.34 3.66 2.48
N SER A 179 -3.74 2.40 2.67
CA SER A 179 -3.69 1.73 3.99
C SER A 179 -2.32 1.19 4.36
N ASP A 180 -1.34 1.23 3.45
CA ASP A 180 -0.15 0.39 3.56
C ASP A 180 0.76 0.77 4.71
N PHE A 181 1.20 2.03 4.77
CA PHE A 181 2.11 2.47 5.81
C PHE A 181 1.39 2.67 7.16
N LEU A 182 0.18 3.25 7.13
CA LEU A 182 -0.64 3.45 8.33
C LEU A 182 -1.04 2.11 8.97
N GLY A 183 -1.50 1.16 8.16
CA GLY A 183 -1.77 -0.22 8.58
C GLY A 183 -0.52 -0.93 9.11
N THR A 184 0.64 -0.69 8.51
CA THR A 184 1.92 -1.27 8.98
C THR A 184 2.25 -0.86 10.41
N TRP A 185 2.35 0.45 10.69
CA TRP A 185 2.80 0.87 12.02
C TRP A 185 1.73 0.68 13.09
N THR A 186 0.44 0.76 12.73
CA THR A 186 -0.66 0.45 13.67
C THR A 186 -0.73 -1.03 14.03
N LEU A 187 -0.46 -1.94 13.07
CA LEU A 187 -0.29 -3.37 13.37
C LEU A 187 0.86 -3.60 14.35
N VAL A 188 2.04 -3.00 14.10
CA VAL A 188 3.17 -3.16 15.03
C VAL A 188 2.83 -2.57 16.41
N LEU A 189 2.15 -1.41 16.46
CA LEU A 189 1.67 -0.80 17.70
C LEU A 189 0.70 -1.73 18.46
N ALA A 190 -0.25 -2.36 17.76
CA ALA A 190 -1.20 -3.30 18.35
C ALA A 190 -0.49 -4.50 18.98
N ILE A 191 0.48 -5.09 18.28
CA ILE A 191 1.25 -6.22 18.82
C ILE A 191 2.09 -5.80 20.04
N LEU A 192 2.68 -4.61 20.03
CA LEU A 192 3.46 -4.14 21.19
C LEU A 192 2.59 -3.77 22.39
N ALA A 193 1.38 -3.25 22.17
CA ALA A 193 0.39 -3.05 23.22
C ALA A 193 -0.03 -4.40 23.81
N PHE A 194 -0.24 -5.40 22.96
CA PHE A 194 -0.56 -6.76 23.38
C PHE A 194 0.58 -7.38 24.20
N VAL A 195 1.84 -7.25 23.77
CA VAL A 195 3.01 -7.71 24.53
C VAL A 195 3.05 -7.08 25.93
N GLN A 196 2.78 -5.78 26.05
CA GLN A 196 2.73 -5.11 27.36
C GLN A 196 1.60 -5.66 28.25
N MET A 197 0.44 -5.98 27.67
CA MET A 197 -0.63 -6.66 28.39
C MET A 197 -0.18 -8.03 28.92
N LEU A 198 0.58 -8.79 28.12
CA LEU A 198 1.10 -10.11 28.52
C LEU A 198 2.23 -10.01 29.56
N GLU A 199 3.02 -8.93 29.55
CA GLU A 199 4.01 -8.68 30.61
C GLU A 199 3.30 -8.49 31.95
N ARG A 200 2.30 -7.60 31.98
CA ARG A 200 1.52 -7.27 33.18
C ARG A 200 0.08 -6.95 32.82
N VAL A 201 -0.84 -7.79 33.31
CA VAL A 201 -2.27 -7.63 33.08
C VAL A 201 -2.79 -6.50 33.97
N ARG A 202 -3.14 -5.38 33.34
CA ARG A 202 -3.74 -4.20 33.96
C ARG A 202 -4.95 -3.78 33.15
N PHE A 203 -5.91 -3.13 33.79
CA PHE A 203 -7.07 -2.57 33.07
C PHE A 203 -6.64 -1.71 31.88
N HIS A 204 -5.69 -0.78 32.08
CA HIS A 204 -5.22 0.08 30.99
C HIS A 204 -4.45 -0.66 29.88
N THR A 205 -3.74 -1.77 30.19
CA THR A 205 -2.99 -2.51 29.14
C THR A 205 -3.94 -3.34 28.30
N VAL A 206 -4.99 -3.91 28.91
CA VAL A 206 -6.06 -4.62 28.20
C VAL A 206 -6.83 -3.67 27.28
N VAL A 207 -7.24 -2.50 27.80
CA VAL A 207 -7.96 -1.49 27.01
C VAL A 207 -7.08 -0.96 25.87
N LEU A 208 -5.81 -0.66 26.14
CA LEU A 208 -4.87 -0.18 25.12
C LEU A 208 -4.62 -1.23 24.02
N ALA A 209 -4.48 -2.51 24.39
CA ALA A 209 -4.35 -3.60 23.42
C ALA A 209 -5.60 -3.72 22.54
N GLY A 210 -6.81 -3.56 23.12
CA GLY A 210 -8.06 -3.57 22.36
C GLY A 210 -8.22 -2.38 21.43
N ILE A 211 -7.92 -1.16 21.91
CA ILE A 211 -7.97 0.07 21.10
C ILE A 211 -7.02 -0.05 19.91
N THR A 212 -5.76 -0.40 20.16
CA THR A 212 -4.75 -0.47 19.10
C THR A 212 -5.03 -1.58 18.10
N ALA A 213 -5.56 -2.73 18.55
CA ALA A 213 -6.02 -3.80 17.65
C ALA A 213 -7.20 -3.36 16.76
N ALA A 214 -8.20 -2.67 17.31
CA ALA A 214 -9.29 -2.11 16.51
C ALA A 214 -8.78 -1.07 15.51
N VAL A 215 -7.89 -0.17 15.91
CA VAL A 215 -7.28 0.81 15.00
C VAL A 215 -6.56 0.11 13.85
N ALA A 216 -5.76 -0.94 14.13
CA ALA A 216 -5.08 -1.69 13.09
C ALA A 216 -6.07 -2.38 12.13
N LEU A 217 -7.14 -3.02 12.65
CA LEU A 217 -8.17 -3.68 11.85
C LEU A 217 -9.00 -2.71 11.02
N LEU A 218 -9.32 -1.52 11.55
CA LEU A 218 -10.03 -0.47 10.84
C LEU A 218 -9.15 0.23 9.80
N CYS A 219 -7.82 0.22 9.99
CA CYS A 219 -6.87 0.70 9.00
C CYS A 219 -6.66 -0.29 7.86
N LYS A 220 -6.59 -1.60 8.14
CA LYS A 220 -6.37 -2.63 7.12
C LYS A 220 -6.87 -4.00 7.60
N HIS A 221 -7.76 -4.63 6.83
CA HIS A 221 -8.31 -5.96 7.20
C HIS A 221 -7.25 -7.06 7.30
N SER A 222 -6.13 -6.94 6.59
CA SER A 222 -5.00 -7.88 6.72
C SER A 222 -4.39 -7.88 8.13
N ALA A 223 -4.70 -6.89 8.98
CA ALA A 223 -4.35 -6.91 10.40
C ALA A 223 -5.04 -8.04 11.19
N VAL A 224 -5.95 -8.81 10.59
CA VAL A 224 -6.47 -10.06 11.17
C VAL A 224 -5.36 -11.05 11.55
N ILE A 225 -4.15 -10.91 10.95
CA ILE A 225 -2.93 -11.64 11.38
C ILE A 225 -2.57 -11.40 12.86
N ILE A 226 -3.12 -10.37 13.51
CA ILE A 226 -3.02 -10.20 14.97
C ILE A 226 -3.45 -11.47 15.71
N ALA A 227 -4.47 -12.20 15.24
CA ALA A 227 -4.98 -13.39 15.91
C ALA A 227 -3.93 -14.52 16.05
N PRO A 228 -3.30 -15.03 14.97
CA PRO A 228 -2.25 -16.04 15.10
C PRO A 228 -1.01 -15.52 15.86
N ILE A 229 -0.65 -14.24 15.70
CA ILE A 229 0.46 -13.64 16.46
C ILE A 229 0.13 -13.61 17.96
N ALA A 230 -1.06 -13.16 18.34
CA ALA A 230 -1.53 -13.11 19.72
C ALA A 230 -1.58 -14.52 20.33
N GLY A 231 -2.06 -15.52 19.59
CA GLY A 231 -2.03 -16.92 20.02
C GLY A 231 -0.61 -17.42 20.32
N ALA A 232 0.34 -17.17 19.43
CA ALA A 232 1.75 -17.51 19.64
C ALA A 232 2.35 -16.79 20.86
N LEU A 233 2.01 -15.51 21.05
CA LEU A 233 2.47 -14.70 22.19
C LEU A 233 1.89 -15.18 23.52
N VAL A 234 0.60 -15.51 23.57
CA VAL A 234 -0.07 -16.06 24.75
C VAL A 234 0.54 -17.42 25.11
N LEU A 235 0.71 -18.30 24.13
CA LEU A 235 1.36 -19.60 24.34
C LEU A 235 2.77 -19.43 24.89
N TRP A 236 3.56 -18.54 24.28
CA TRP A 236 4.90 -18.22 24.77
C TRP A 236 4.87 -17.75 26.23
N ARG A 237 3.95 -16.85 26.61
CA ARG A 237 3.86 -16.32 27.97
C ARG A 237 3.38 -17.36 28.99
N ILE A 238 2.52 -18.30 28.59
CA ILE A 238 2.10 -19.44 29.44
C ILE A 238 3.28 -20.37 29.73
N LEU A 239 4.11 -20.63 28.72
CA LEU A 239 5.28 -21.51 28.82
C LEU A 239 6.46 -20.86 29.56
N GLU A 240 6.54 -19.53 29.58
CA GLU A 240 7.58 -18.80 30.31
C GLU A 240 7.46 -19.06 31.82
N GLN A 241 8.59 -19.36 32.47
CA GLN A 241 8.62 -19.68 33.90
C GLN A 241 8.32 -18.46 34.80
N ARG A 242 8.53 -17.25 34.30
CA ARG A 242 8.31 -16.00 35.06
C ARG A 242 6.84 -15.91 35.53
N PRO A 243 6.57 -15.47 36.77
CA PRO A 243 5.20 -15.23 37.23
C PRO A 243 4.49 -14.21 36.34
N LEU A 244 3.17 -14.34 36.22
CA LEU A 244 2.31 -13.32 35.63
C LEU A 244 1.86 -12.36 36.73
N ASP A 245 2.20 -11.08 36.57
CA ASP A 245 1.75 -10.02 37.45
C ASP A 245 0.38 -9.50 36.96
N ILE A 246 -0.60 -9.51 37.87
CA ILE A 246 -1.96 -9.02 37.63
C ILE A 246 -2.22 -7.87 38.58
N SER A 247 -2.66 -6.74 38.05
CA SER A 247 -3.09 -5.59 38.85
C SER A 247 -4.29 -4.88 38.21
N CYS A 248 -5.50 -5.18 38.68
CA CYS A 248 -6.77 -4.67 38.14
C CYS A 248 -7.72 -4.29 39.27
N PHE A 249 -8.29 -3.09 39.25
CA PHE A 249 -9.32 -2.64 40.22
C PHE A 249 -8.96 -2.90 41.70
N GLY A 250 -7.73 -2.58 42.10
CA GLY A 250 -7.24 -2.82 43.47
C GLY A 250 -6.79 -4.25 43.77
N LEU A 251 -7.13 -5.24 42.94
CA LEU A 251 -6.57 -6.59 43.03
C LEU A 251 -5.11 -6.58 42.59
N VAL A 252 -4.20 -7.09 43.42
CA VAL A 252 -2.80 -7.36 43.06
C VAL A 252 -2.52 -8.84 43.30
N LYS A 253 -2.25 -9.59 42.23
CA LYS A 253 -2.03 -11.05 42.30
C LYS A 253 -0.86 -11.45 41.42
N LYS A 254 -0.11 -12.47 41.85
CA LYS A 254 0.90 -13.14 41.02
C LYS A 254 0.45 -14.57 40.74
N SER A 255 0.44 -14.96 39.47
CA SER A 255 0.14 -16.33 39.06
C SER A 255 1.39 -17.03 38.54
N GLN A 256 1.78 -18.13 39.19
CA GLN A 256 2.94 -18.93 38.78
C GLN A 256 2.54 -20.20 38.01
N ASN A 257 1.43 -20.84 38.39
CA ASN A 257 0.97 -22.06 37.75
C ASN A 257 0.45 -21.80 36.32
N ARG A 258 0.57 -22.82 35.46
CA ARG A 258 0.17 -22.71 34.05
C ARG A 258 -1.33 -22.46 33.91
N LEU A 259 -2.16 -23.17 34.68
CA LEU A 259 -3.62 -23.03 34.62
C LEU A 259 -4.07 -21.60 34.94
N GLY A 260 -3.54 -20.99 36.00
CA GLY A 260 -3.86 -19.61 36.37
C GLY A 260 -3.36 -18.61 35.33
N LYS A 261 -2.17 -18.81 34.75
CA LYS A 261 -1.70 -17.99 33.62
C LYS A 261 -2.64 -18.09 32.43
N THR A 262 -3.03 -19.31 32.03
CA THR A 262 -3.96 -19.53 30.92
C THR A 262 -5.28 -18.81 31.16
N ALA A 263 -5.89 -18.95 32.34
CA ALA A 263 -7.16 -18.29 32.66
C ALA A 263 -7.06 -16.76 32.57
N TRP A 264 -6.04 -16.16 33.19
CA TRP A 264 -5.86 -14.70 33.18
C TRP A 264 -5.51 -14.14 31.80
N LEU A 265 -4.62 -14.80 31.07
CA LEU A 265 -4.23 -14.33 29.73
C LEU A 265 -5.36 -14.50 28.72
N THR A 266 -6.12 -15.60 28.81
CA THR A 266 -7.31 -15.81 27.97
C THR A 266 -8.38 -14.76 28.28
N GLY A 267 -8.70 -14.55 29.56
CA GLY A 267 -9.67 -13.52 29.97
C GLY A 267 -9.26 -12.11 29.55
N ALA A 268 -7.97 -11.75 29.72
CA ALA A 268 -7.44 -10.47 29.26
C ALA A 268 -7.52 -10.32 27.73
N SER A 269 -7.20 -11.38 26.98
CA SER A 269 -7.26 -11.36 25.51
C SER A 269 -8.69 -11.26 25.00
N LEU A 270 -9.64 -11.98 25.61
CA LEU A 270 -11.07 -11.88 25.29
C LEU A 270 -11.63 -10.50 25.59
N LEU A 271 -11.24 -9.89 26.72
CA LEU A 271 -11.65 -8.53 27.05
C LEU A 271 -11.05 -7.50 26.07
N SER A 272 -9.78 -7.67 25.67
CA SER A 272 -9.15 -6.86 24.63
C SER A 272 -9.88 -6.99 23.28
N ALA A 273 -10.28 -8.22 22.91
CA ALA A 273 -11.08 -8.46 21.71
C ALA A 273 -12.46 -7.80 21.80
N ALA A 274 -13.13 -7.89 22.96
CA ALA A 274 -14.41 -7.22 23.19
C ALA A 274 -14.28 -5.69 23.06
N VAL A 275 -13.25 -5.07 23.65
CA VAL A 275 -12.94 -3.64 23.44
C VAL A 275 -12.75 -3.33 21.95
N SER A 276 -12.06 -4.22 21.22
CA SER A 276 -11.84 -4.02 19.78
C SER A 276 -13.15 -4.03 19.00
N VAL A 277 -14.03 -5.00 19.29
CA VAL A 277 -15.35 -5.14 18.68
C VAL A 277 -16.23 -3.92 18.96
N LEU A 278 -16.23 -3.39 20.19
CA LEU A 278 -16.97 -2.17 20.54
C LEU A 278 -16.50 -0.95 19.76
N ILE A 279 -15.19 -0.82 19.54
CA ILE A 279 -14.61 0.29 18.75
C ILE A 279 -14.92 0.14 17.27
N ILE A 280 -14.90 -1.10 16.75
CA ILE A 280 -15.35 -1.37 15.38
C ILE A 280 -16.80 -0.94 15.24
N TRP A 281 -17.71 -1.41 16.09
CA TRP A 281 -19.11 -0.98 16.04
C TRP A 281 -19.29 0.54 16.15
N TRP A 282 -18.54 1.20 17.02
CA TRP A 282 -18.53 2.65 17.14
C TRP A 282 -18.08 3.34 15.83
N ALA A 283 -17.07 2.80 15.14
CA ALA A 283 -16.59 3.34 13.87
C ALA A 283 -17.62 3.26 12.73
N TYR A 284 -18.59 2.33 12.84
CA TYR A 284 -19.72 2.15 11.92
C TYR A 284 -21.04 2.70 12.49
N SER A 285 -20.97 3.62 13.46
CA SER A 285 -22.14 4.30 14.03
C SER A 285 -23.20 3.36 14.59
N TRP A 286 -22.79 2.19 15.11
CA TRP A 286 -23.67 1.14 15.62
C TRP A 286 -24.71 0.63 14.60
N ARG A 287 -24.42 0.77 13.30
CA ARG A 287 -25.29 0.36 12.20
C ARG A 287 -24.73 -0.92 11.57
N TYR A 288 -25.57 -1.96 11.48
CA TYR A 288 -25.17 -3.21 10.84
C TYR A 288 -25.00 -3.03 9.33
N SER A 289 -26.03 -2.51 8.63
CA SER A 289 -25.97 -2.36 7.17
C SER A 289 -24.77 -1.53 6.72
N ALA A 290 -24.22 -1.78 5.54
CA ALA A 290 -23.20 -0.92 4.95
C ALA A 290 -23.80 0.41 4.47
N ALA A 291 -24.96 0.33 3.80
CA ALA A 291 -25.66 1.46 3.20
C ALA A 291 -26.51 2.24 4.19
N ASN A 292 -26.39 3.57 4.16
CA ASN A 292 -27.30 4.43 4.89
C ASN A 292 -28.66 4.46 4.13
N PRO A 293 -29.77 3.99 4.74
CA PRO A 293 -31.05 3.90 4.06
C PRO A 293 -31.61 5.24 3.55
N SER A 294 -31.11 6.37 4.06
CA SER A 294 -31.54 7.70 3.64
C SER A 294 -30.77 8.27 2.43
N VAL A 295 -29.79 7.54 1.90
CA VAL A 295 -28.81 8.04 0.91
C VAL A 295 -28.93 7.28 -0.40
N GLY A 296 -30.15 6.93 -0.80
CA GLY A 296 -30.41 6.18 -2.03
C GLY A 296 -30.34 4.67 -1.89
N GLU A 297 -30.80 3.99 -2.94
CA GLU A 297 -30.94 2.53 -3.00
C GLU A 297 -29.59 1.82 -2.84
N PHE A 298 -29.59 0.62 -2.23
CA PHE A 298 -28.44 -0.28 -2.15
C PHE A 298 -28.87 -1.68 -2.57
N THR A 299 -28.35 -2.14 -3.70
CA THR A 299 -28.67 -3.47 -4.26
C THR A 299 -27.57 -4.46 -3.92
N GLN A 300 -26.30 -4.09 -4.11
CA GLN A 300 -25.16 -4.94 -3.86
C GLN A 300 -23.85 -4.16 -3.68
N PHE A 301 -22.83 -4.84 -3.17
CA PHE A 301 -21.45 -4.37 -3.28
C PHE A 301 -20.91 -4.62 -4.69
N GLN A 302 -19.80 -3.98 -5.05
CA GLN A 302 -19.18 -4.10 -6.39
C GLN A 302 -18.97 -5.55 -6.81
N VAL A 303 -18.54 -6.41 -5.88
CA VAL A 303 -18.51 -7.86 -6.07
C VAL A 303 -19.58 -8.46 -5.15
N PRO A 304 -20.62 -9.12 -5.68
CA PRO A 304 -21.69 -9.61 -4.83
C PRO A 304 -21.22 -10.77 -3.94
N TRP A 305 -21.89 -10.96 -2.80
CA TRP A 305 -21.48 -11.93 -1.77
C TRP A 305 -21.39 -13.38 -2.26
N ASP A 306 -22.23 -13.77 -3.21
CA ASP A 306 -22.29 -15.10 -3.80
C ASP A 306 -21.01 -15.47 -4.57
N GLN A 307 -20.29 -14.47 -5.09
CA GLN A 307 -19.00 -14.64 -5.76
C GLN A 307 -17.83 -14.73 -4.78
N LEU A 308 -18.04 -14.45 -3.49
CA LEU A 308 -16.98 -14.40 -2.45
C LEU A 308 -17.07 -15.57 -1.45
N THR A 309 -17.68 -16.68 -1.83
CA THR A 309 -17.93 -17.83 -0.94
C THR A 309 -16.82 -18.88 -0.93
N GLY A 310 -15.85 -18.79 -1.86
CA GLY A 310 -14.84 -19.82 -2.13
C GLY A 310 -13.70 -19.98 -1.11
N ILE A 311 -13.76 -19.32 0.06
CA ILE A 311 -12.70 -19.38 1.08
C ILE A 311 -13.04 -20.30 2.24
N SER A 312 -12.02 -20.92 2.84
CA SER A 312 -12.18 -21.84 3.98
C SER A 312 -12.81 -21.20 5.22
N LEU A 313 -12.64 -19.89 5.39
CA LEU A 313 -13.21 -19.12 6.51
C LEU A 313 -14.61 -18.58 6.24
N TYR A 314 -15.17 -18.77 5.04
CA TYR A 314 -16.49 -18.25 4.67
C TYR A 314 -17.61 -18.72 5.61
N PRO A 315 -17.68 -19.99 6.07
CA PRO A 315 -18.73 -20.41 6.99
C PRO A 315 -18.77 -19.61 8.29
N ILE A 316 -17.60 -19.19 8.79
CA ILE A 316 -17.50 -18.36 10.00
C ILE A 316 -18.01 -16.95 9.70
N ILE A 317 -17.64 -16.37 8.56
CA ILE A 317 -18.09 -15.05 8.13
C ILE A 317 -19.60 -15.05 7.86
N ALA A 318 -20.12 -16.09 7.21
CA ALA A 318 -21.54 -16.27 6.95
C ALA A 318 -22.33 -16.35 8.26
N PHE A 319 -21.86 -17.11 9.24
CA PHE A 319 -22.44 -17.13 10.59
C PHE A 319 -22.42 -15.73 11.24
N MET A 320 -21.29 -15.01 11.18
CA MET A 320 -21.20 -13.66 11.72
C MET A 320 -22.13 -12.67 11.01
N ARG A 321 -22.39 -12.87 9.71
CA ARG A 321 -23.31 -12.07 8.89
C ARG A 321 -24.77 -12.37 9.25
N GLU A 322 -25.14 -13.64 9.35
CA GLU A 322 -26.48 -14.08 9.74
C GLU A 322 -26.88 -13.54 11.12
N TRP A 323 -25.95 -13.62 12.08
CA TRP A 323 -26.14 -13.14 13.45
C TRP A 323 -25.76 -11.67 13.66
N GLN A 324 -25.38 -10.96 12.60
CA GLN A 324 -25.01 -9.54 12.63
C GLN A 324 -23.98 -9.21 13.73
N LEU A 325 -22.96 -10.04 13.91
CA LEU A 325 -21.99 -9.92 15.02
C LEU A 325 -21.00 -8.75 14.84
N LEU A 326 -20.79 -8.33 13.59
CA LEU A 326 -19.98 -7.18 13.20
C LEU A 326 -20.69 -6.40 12.08
N PRO A 327 -20.33 -5.12 11.86
CA PRO A 327 -20.88 -4.33 10.75
C PRO A 327 -20.70 -5.02 9.40
N GLU A 328 -21.71 -4.95 8.54
CA GLU A 328 -21.77 -5.59 7.23
C GLU A 328 -20.59 -5.20 6.34
N ALA A 329 -20.27 -3.90 6.25
CA ALA A 329 -19.13 -3.41 5.49
C ALA A 329 -17.79 -3.93 6.04
N PHE A 330 -17.66 -4.10 7.36
CA PHE A 330 -16.45 -4.69 7.94
C PHE A 330 -16.32 -6.17 7.56
N LEU A 331 -17.40 -6.94 7.70
CA LEU A 331 -17.44 -8.35 7.31
C LEU A 331 -17.18 -8.55 5.82
N TYR A 332 -17.79 -7.72 4.98
CA TYR A 332 -17.59 -7.75 3.54
C TYR A 332 -16.13 -7.47 3.20
N GLY A 333 -15.54 -6.39 3.74
CA GLY A 333 -14.14 -6.03 3.46
C GLY A 333 -13.15 -7.12 3.89
N LEU A 334 -13.39 -7.74 5.05
CA LEU A 334 -12.59 -8.88 5.51
C LEU A 334 -12.72 -10.08 4.56
N ASN A 335 -13.95 -10.44 4.18
CA ASN A 335 -14.21 -11.55 3.27
C ASN A 335 -13.58 -11.31 1.89
N PHE A 336 -13.68 -10.09 1.37
CA PHE A 336 -13.14 -9.68 0.09
C PHE A 336 -11.61 -9.87 0.05
N ILE A 337 -10.89 -9.42 1.08
CA ILE A 337 -9.42 -9.57 1.15
C ILE A 337 -9.01 -11.04 1.28
N LEU A 338 -9.75 -11.83 2.03
CA LEU A 338 -9.49 -13.27 2.15
C LEU A 338 -9.76 -14.02 0.84
N ALA A 339 -10.81 -13.64 0.10
CA ALA A 339 -11.17 -14.22 -1.20
C ALA A 339 -10.20 -13.88 -2.33
N HIS A 340 -9.53 -12.72 -2.25
CA HIS A 340 -8.56 -12.26 -3.24
C HIS A 340 -7.10 -12.47 -2.79
N GLY A 341 -6.85 -13.51 -1.99
CA GLY A 341 -5.53 -13.84 -1.43
C GLY A 341 -4.48 -14.35 -2.43
N ALA A 342 -4.88 -14.60 -3.69
CA ALA A 342 -3.98 -14.87 -4.81
C ALA A 342 -4.14 -13.78 -5.87
N ARG A 343 -3.02 -13.15 -6.26
CA ARG A 343 -2.98 -12.16 -7.33
C ARG A 343 -1.73 -12.36 -8.16
N GLY A 344 -1.95 -12.49 -9.47
CA GLY A 344 -0.89 -12.54 -10.45
C GLY A 344 -0.01 -11.30 -10.41
N GLY A 345 1.19 -11.43 -10.91
CA GLY A 345 2.22 -10.40 -10.83
C GLY A 345 3.27 -10.55 -11.90
N PHE A 346 4.19 -9.61 -11.93
CA PHE A 346 5.33 -9.62 -12.82
C PHE A 346 6.63 -9.57 -12.01
N LEU A 347 7.58 -10.41 -12.39
CA LEU A 347 8.89 -10.47 -11.78
C LEU A 347 9.93 -10.94 -12.82
N ASN A 348 11.05 -10.22 -12.94
CA ASN A 348 12.20 -10.64 -13.75
C ASN A 348 11.88 -10.99 -15.21
N GLY A 349 10.96 -10.26 -15.84
CA GLY A 349 10.58 -10.50 -17.24
C GLY A 349 9.49 -11.56 -17.41
N GLU A 350 8.99 -12.15 -16.34
CA GLU A 350 7.95 -13.17 -16.36
C GLU A 350 6.66 -12.63 -15.73
N TYR A 351 5.52 -12.99 -16.32
CA TYR A 351 4.20 -12.75 -15.75
C TYR A 351 3.62 -14.07 -15.25
N SER A 352 3.10 -14.09 -14.04
CA SER A 352 2.47 -15.28 -13.44
C SER A 352 1.07 -14.92 -12.97
N VAL A 353 0.08 -15.75 -13.30
CA VAL A 353 -1.30 -15.59 -12.80
C VAL A 353 -1.41 -16.04 -11.34
N ASP A 354 -0.63 -17.05 -10.96
CA ASP A 354 -0.59 -17.62 -9.61
C ASP A 354 0.39 -16.88 -8.67
N GLY A 355 1.19 -15.96 -9.22
CA GLY A 355 2.23 -15.22 -8.49
C GLY A 355 3.60 -15.93 -8.39
N PHE A 356 4.47 -15.42 -7.52
CA PHE A 356 5.86 -15.84 -7.29
C PHE A 356 6.13 -15.95 -5.78
N GLN A 357 6.53 -17.14 -5.33
CA GLN A 357 6.82 -17.41 -3.92
C GLN A 357 7.88 -16.47 -3.30
N PHE A 358 8.92 -16.11 -4.07
CA PHE A 358 10.01 -15.24 -3.61
C PHE A 358 9.84 -13.77 -4.02
N TYR A 359 8.64 -13.34 -4.41
CA TYR A 359 8.37 -11.97 -4.86
C TYR A 359 8.88 -10.90 -3.87
N HIS A 360 8.55 -11.06 -2.59
CA HIS A 360 8.90 -10.11 -1.54
C HIS A 360 10.41 -10.06 -1.25
N PHE A 361 11.12 -11.17 -1.47
CA PHE A 361 12.57 -11.22 -1.36
C PHE A 361 13.23 -10.41 -2.49
N TRP A 362 12.82 -10.66 -3.74
CA TRP A 362 13.36 -9.96 -4.90
C TRP A 362 13.03 -8.48 -4.89
N THR A 363 11.80 -8.12 -4.54
CA THR A 363 11.43 -6.71 -4.37
C THR A 363 12.27 -6.05 -3.29
N PHE A 364 12.48 -6.67 -2.11
CA PHE A 364 13.39 -6.11 -1.10
C PHE A 364 14.81 -5.90 -1.66
N LEU A 365 15.33 -6.87 -2.40
CA LEU A 365 16.67 -6.80 -3.00
C LEU A 365 16.79 -5.66 -4.01
N TYR A 366 15.78 -5.44 -4.87
CA TYR A 366 15.80 -4.41 -5.91
C TYR A 366 15.40 -3.02 -5.39
N LYS A 367 14.52 -2.96 -4.40
CA LYS A 367 13.94 -1.72 -3.89
C LYS A 367 14.73 -1.05 -2.78
N THR A 368 15.66 -1.77 -2.15
CA THR A 368 16.43 -1.23 -1.02
C THR A 368 17.72 -0.58 -1.54
N PRO A 369 18.00 0.70 -1.24
CA PRO A 369 19.28 1.31 -1.57
C PRO A 369 20.45 0.49 -1.01
N LEU A 370 21.52 0.32 -1.78
CA LEU A 370 22.66 -0.51 -1.36
C LEU A 370 23.25 -0.10 0.00
N PRO A 371 23.41 1.21 0.33
CA PRO A 371 23.84 1.61 1.68
C PRO A 371 22.85 1.17 2.76
N ALA A 372 21.54 1.31 2.53
CA ALA A 372 20.51 0.88 3.49
C ALA A 372 20.50 -0.65 3.65
N MET A 373 20.66 -1.40 2.55
CA MET A 373 20.74 -2.86 2.56
C MET A 373 21.93 -3.33 3.39
N LEU A 374 23.11 -2.70 3.22
CA LEU A 374 24.29 -2.99 4.04
C LEU A 374 24.03 -2.71 5.52
N LEU A 375 23.37 -1.60 5.86
CA LEU A 375 23.01 -1.26 7.24
C LEU A 375 22.02 -2.26 7.84
N HIS A 376 21.05 -2.75 7.06
CA HIS A 376 20.14 -3.82 7.50
C HIS A 376 20.89 -5.14 7.75
N ILE A 377 21.83 -5.52 6.88
CA ILE A 377 22.64 -6.74 7.04
C ILE A 377 23.54 -6.65 8.29
N ILE A 378 24.23 -5.51 8.48
CA ILE A 378 25.07 -5.27 9.66
C ILE A 378 24.19 -5.28 10.93
N GLY A 379 23.05 -4.60 10.87
CA GLY A 379 22.06 -4.55 11.94
C GLY A 379 21.54 -5.91 12.34
N GLY A 380 21.12 -6.72 11.37
CA GLY A 380 20.70 -8.10 11.58
C GLY A 380 21.80 -8.97 12.19
N SER A 381 23.04 -8.83 11.72
CA SER A 381 24.20 -9.57 12.26
C SER A 381 24.51 -9.17 13.71
N CYS A 382 24.44 -7.87 14.03
CA CYS A 382 24.56 -7.37 15.39
C CYS A 382 23.42 -7.85 16.28
N PHE A 383 22.20 -7.90 15.74
CA PHE A 383 21.04 -8.40 16.46
C PHE A 383 21.14 -9.88 16.75
N VAL A 384 21.53 -10.73 15.81
CA VAL A 384 21.79 -12.16 16.04
C VAL A 384 22.86 -12.34 17.11
N SER A 385 23.94 -11.56 17.05
CA SER A 385 24.99 -11.57 18.08
C SER A 385 24.45 -11.15 19.46
N TYR A 386 23.61 -10.12 19.50
CA TYR A 386 22.92 -9.68 20.70
C TYR A 386 22.01 -10.77 21.26
N LEU A 387 21.22 -11.43 20.41
CA LEU A 387 20.33 -12.52 20.79
C LEU A 387 21.14 -13.68 21.37
N TRP A 388 22.24 -14.08 20.71
CA TRP A 388 23.12 -15.14 21.21
C TRP A 388 23.68 -14.82 22.60
N LYS A 389 24.20 -13.61 22.79
CA LYS A 389 24.79 -13.20 24.08
C LYS A 389 23.74 -13.11 25.20
N ASN A 390 22.49 -12.78 24.86
CA ASN A 390 21.44 -12.48 25.82
C ASN A 390 20.28 -13.51 25.85
N ARG A 391 20.41 -14.68 25.21
CA ARG A 391 19.35 -15.71 25.10
C ARG A 391 18.53 -15.95 26.38
N PRO A 392 19.13 -16.13 27.58
CA PRO A 392 18.35 -16.38 28.78
C PRO A 392 17.55 -15.15 29.25
N ASN A 393 18.00 -13.94 28.91
CA ASN A 393 17.54 -12.67 29.49
C ASN A 393 16.86 -11.73 28.48
N LEU A 394 16.46 -12.23 27.31
CA LEU A 394 15.73 -11.42 26.33
C LEU A 394 14.46 -10.81 26.94
N SER A 395 14.26 -9.51 26.71
CA SER A 395 13.06 -8.80 27.13
C SER A 395 11.83 -9.35 26.39
N PRO A 396 10.64 -9.29 27.01
CA PRO A 396 9.39 -9.68 26.34
C PRO A 396 9.15 -8.90 25.04
N THR A 397 9.51 -7.62 25.01
CA THR A 397 9.45 -6.80 23.78
C THR A 397 10.26 -7.41 22.62
N ILE A 398 11.50 -7.82 22.86
CA ILE A 398 12.34 -8.43 21.82
C ILE A 398 11.75 -9.76 21.35
N ARG A 399 11.21 -10.56 22.28
CA ARG A 399 10.52 -11.81 21.93
C ARG A 399 9.25 -11.54 21.12
N GLY A 400 8.51 -10.49 21.46
CA GLY A 400 7.35 -10.02 20.70
C GLY A 400 7.69 -9.64 19.26
N ILE A 401 8.76 -8.86 19.07
CA ILE A 401 9.29 -8.49 17.75
C ILE A 401 9.70 -9.73 16.96
N LEU A 402 10.37 -10.70 17.60
CA LEU A 402 10.75 -11.95 16.94
C LEU A 402 9.54 -12.78 16.50
N ILE A 403 8.54 -12.95 17.37
CA ILE A 403 7.32 -13.70 17.06
C ILE A 403 6.55 -13.01 15.92
N LEU A 404 6.36 -11.69 15.99
CA LEU A 404 5.76 -10.92 14.91
C LEU A 404 6.54 -11.10 13.60
N GLY A 405 7.86 -10.90 13.64
CA GLY A 405 8.71 -11.03 12.45
C GLY A 405 8.66 -12.42 11.84
N ILE A 406 8.69 -13.48 12.66
CA ILE A 406 8.62 -14.87 12.19
C ILE A 406 7.25 -15.18 11.60
N VAL A 407 6.16 -14.89 12.32
CA VAL A 407 4.80 -15.20 11.85
C VAL A 407 4.48 -14.41 10.57
N TYR A 408 4.87 -13.13 10.51
CA TYR A 408 4.65 -12.31 9.33
C TYR A 408 5.53 -12.76 8.14
N PHE A 409 6.77 -13.16 8.39
CA PHE A 409 7.62 -13.77 7.36
C PHE A 409 7.01 -15.05 6.81
N LEU A 410 6.52 -15.95 7.67
CA LEU A 410 5.85 -17.18 7.25
C LEU A 410 4.58 -16.88 6.45
N MET A 411 3.81 -15.85 6.83
CA MET A 411 2.66 -15.40 6.04
C MET A 411 3.07 -14.95 4.64
N LEU A 412 4.06 -14.07 4.52
CA LEU A 412 4.56 -13.63 3.21
C LEU A 412 5.13 -14.78 2.39
N TRP A 413 5.83 -15.72 3.02
CA TRP A 413 6.36 -16.91 2.38
C TRP A 413 5.26 -17.82 1.82
N SER A 414 4.14 -17.94 2.54
CA SER A 414 2.98 -18.70 2.10
C SER A 414 2.06 -17.93 1.14
N SER A 415 2.27 -16.63 0.99
CA SER A 415 1.41 -15.76 0.18
C SER A 415 1.76 -15.86 -1.30
N GLN A 416 0.73 -15.96 -2.12
CA GLN A 416 0.85 -15.88 -3.59
C GLN A 416 0.70 -14.44 -4.12
N ILE A 417 0.42 -13.47 -3.24
CA ILE A 417 0.28 -12.06 -3.61
C ILE A 417 1.61 -11.54 -4.15
N SER A 418 1.66 -11.29 -5.46
CA SER A 418 2.89 -10.90 -6.16
C SER A 418 2.79 -9.51 -6.76
N ILE A 419 2.20 -8.62 -5.97
CA ILE A 419 1.86 -7.26 -6.34
C ILE A 419 2.29 -6.35 -5.19
N GLY A 420 3.12 -5.34 -5.47
CA GLY A 420 3.52 -4.35 -4.47
C GLY A 420 4.52 -4.81 -3.39
N HIS A 421 5.71 -4.23 -3.37
CA HIS A 421 6.67 -4.39 -2.27
C HIS A 421 6.09 -3.98 -0.89
N ARG A 422 5.04 -3.15 -0.89
CA ARG A 422 4.37 -2.64 0.32
C ARG A 422 3.81 -3.69 1.27
N HIS A 423 3.53 -4.91 0.82
CA HIS A 423 3.14 -6.00 1.72
C HIS A 423 4.30 -6.44 2.65
N ALA A 424 5.55 -6.18 2.29
CA ALA A 424 6.72 -6.45 3.13
C ALA A 424 7.03 -5.35 4.15
N PHE A 425 6.26 -4.26 4.20
CA PHE A 425 6.56 -3.10 5.04
C PHE A 425 6.64 -3.40 6.52
N VAL A 426 5.87 -4.36 7.05
CA VAL A 426 6.00 -4.77 8.46
C VAL A 426 7.40 -5.31 8.75
N LEU A 427 7.95 -6.16 7.88
CA LEU A 427 9.31 -6.68 8.06
C LEU A 427 10.36 -5.59 7.87
N LEU A 428 10.20 -4.71 6.87
CA LEU A 428 11.12 -3.59 6.65
C LEU A 428 11.10 -2.62 7.85
N TYR A 429 9.92 -2.33 8.38
CA TYR A 429 9.74 -1.45 9.53
C TYR A 429 10.43 -2.04 10.77
N LEU A 430 10.24 -3.33 11.06
CA LEU A 430 10.94 -4.02 12.15
C LEU A 430 12.45 -4.09 11.92
N SER A 431 12.90 -4.30 10.68
CA SER A 431 14.33 -4.39 10.37
C SER A 431 15.05 -3.06 10.60
N THR A 432 14.39 -1.90 10.41
CA THR A 432 14.97 -0.59 10.77
C THR A 432 15.18 -0.43 12.28
N ILE A 433 14.20 -0.87 13.09
CA ILE A 433 14.29 -0.85 14.56
C ILE A 433 15.39 -1.80 15.04
N ILE A 434 15.43 -3.01 14.48
CA ILE A 434 16.45 -4.02 14.78
C ILE A 434 17.85 -3.48 14.45
N ALA A 435 18.00 -2.81 13.30
CA ALA A 435 19.30 -2.32 12.86
C ALA A 435 19.91 -1.24 13.79
N GLY A 436 19.09 -0.58 14.63
CA GLY A 436 19.55 0.37 15.66
C GLY A 436 20.53 -0.25 16.68
N VAL A 437 20.50 -1.57 16.88
CA VAL A 437 21.46 -2.29 17.75
C VAL A 437 22.92 -2.12 17.30
N SER A 438 23.16 -1.80 16.02
CA SER A 438 24.51 -1.59 15.46
C SER A 438 25.28 -0.53 16.24
N ILE A 439 24.61 0.49 16.76
CA ILE A 439 25.25 1.60 17.46
C ILE A 439 25.87 1.14 18.80
N PRO A 440 25.11 0.61 19.78
CA PRO A 440 25.71 0.12 21.02
C PRO A 440 26.62 -1.11 20.81
N TRP A 441 26.47 -1.86 19.71
CA TRP A 441 27.22 -3.09 19.50
C TRP A 441 28.58 -2.88 18.81
N ILE A 442 28.64 -2.00 17.81
CA ILE A 442 29.83 -1.69 17.02
C ILE A 442 30.39 -0.33 17.45
N ALA A 443 29.63 0.74 17.26
CA ALA A 443 30.15 2.10 17.39
C ALA A 443 30.70 2.39 18.79
N ALA A 444 30.04 1.86 19.83
CA ALA A 444 30.48 2.00 21.22
C ALA A 444 31.77 1.22 21.56
N ARG A 445 32.12 0.17 20.79
CA ARG A 445 33.31 -0.66 21.03
C ARG A 445 34.46 -0.35 20.07
N ARG A 446 34.15 0.16 18.88
CA ARG A 446 35.09 0.45 17.80
C ARG A 446 34.72 1.79 17.16
N PRO A 447 35.28 2.92 17.65
CA PRO A 447 34.85 4.25 17.21
C PRO A 447 35.05 4.49 15.71
N ARG A 448 36.13 3.96 15.11
CA ARG A 448 36.35 4.04 13.65
C ARG A 448 35.26 3.33 12.85
N ALA A 449 34.80 2.16 13.31
CA ALA A 449 33.68 1.46 12.68
C ALA A 449 32.35 2.19 12.92
N GLY A 450 32.21 2.88 14.06
CA GLY A 450 31.08 3.79 14.32
C GLY A 450 31.03 4.97 13.35
N ILE A 451 32.17 5.60 13.05
CA ILE A 451 32.27 6.66 12.04
C ILE A 451 31.88 6.11 10.66
N ALA A 452 32.38 4.94 10.27
CA ALA A 452 32.01 4.31 9.01
C ALA A 452 30.49 4.06 8.91
N LEU A 453 29.86 3.52 9.97
CA LEU A 453 28.40 3.35 10.03
C LEU A 453 27.65 4.68 9.89
N PHE A 454 28.13 5.73 10.55
CA PHE A 454 27.53 7.05 10.47
C PHE A 454 27.64 7.63 9.05
N VAL A 455 28.80 7.49 8.39
CA VAL A 455 28.99 7.95 7.01
C VAL A 455 28.06 7.20 6.05
N ILE A 456 27.92 5.88 6.18
CA ILE A 456 27.00 5.08 5.36
C ILE A 456 25.53 5.46 5.63
N LEU A 457 25.17 5.75 6.88
CA LEU A 457 23.83 6.19 7.25
C LEU A 457 23.51 7.56 6.64
N VAL A 458 24.43 8.52 6.77
CA VAL A 458 24.22 9.89 6.29
C VAL A 458 24.22 9.95 4.76
N SER A 459 24.90 9.03 4.06
CA SER A 459 24.84 8.97 2.59
C SER A 459 23.44 8.64 2.04
N LEU A 460 22.53 8.11 2.87
CA LEU A 460 21.12 7.90 2.50
C LEU A 460 20.38 9.21 2.24
N VAL A 461 20.78 10.32 2.89
CA VAL A 461 20.12 11.62 2.74
C VAL A 461 20.29 12.15 1.31
N PRO A 462 21.51 12.40 0.78
CA PRO A 462 21.66 12.87 -0.59
C PRO A 462 21.17 11.85 -1.62
N LEU A 463 21.26 10.55 -1.33
CA LEU A 463 20.72 9.50 -2.20
C LEU A 463 19.18 9.55 -2.29
N SER A 464 18.50 9.80 -1.17
CA SER A 464 17.04 9.96 -1.17
C SER A 464 16.62 11.24 -1.88
N VAL A 465 17.37 12.32 -1.69
CA VAL A 465 17.10 13.60 -2.34
C VAL A 465 17.30 13.49 -3.86
N SER A 466 18.34 12.79 -4.34
CA SER A 466 18.52 12.60 -5.79
C SER A 466 17.43 11.72 -6.42
N GLN A 467 16.73 10.92 -5.61
CA GLN A 467 15.70 9.98 -6.03
C GLN A 467 14.29 10.45 -5.65
N ILE A 468 14.13 11.71 -5.25
CA ILE A 468 12.91 12.25 -4.66
C ILE A 468 11.69 12.13 -5.59
N ASN A 469 11.89 12.35 -6.89
CA ASN A 469 10.85 12.24 -7.91
C ASN A 469 10.58 10.80 -8.33
N ARG A 470 11.27 9.81 -7.76
CA ARG A 470 11.28 8.41 -8.21
C ARG A 470 11.16 7.45 -7.02
N THR A 471 10.61 7.90 -5.90
CA THR A 471 10.55 7.09 -4.67
C THR A 471 9.72 5.81 -4.83
N ILE A 472 8.59 5.87 -5.55
CA ILE A 472 7.76 4.69 -5.87
C ILE A 472 8.43 3.81 -6.92
N SER A 473 9.04 4.39 -7.96
CA SER A 473 9.68 3.68 -9.07
C SER A 473 11.13 3.27 -8.79
N TYR A 474 11.68 3.64 -7.63
CA TYR A 474 13.08 3.40 -7.29
C TYR A 474 13.44 1.92 -7.43
N VAL A 475 14.50 1.66 -8.18
CA VAL A 475 15.15 0.35 -8.31
C VAL A 475 16.65 0.58 -8.26
N ASN A 476 17.36 -0.19 -7.44
CA ASN A 476 18.80 -0.10 -7.33
C ASN A 476 19.52 -0.78 -8.52
N ILE A 477 20.85 -0.67 -8.56
CA ILE A 477 21.69 -1.19 -9.65
C ILE A 477 21.53 -2.71 -9.85
N LEU A 478 21.25 -3.49 -8.79
CA LEU A 478 21.03 -4.95 -8.91
C LEU A 478 19.75 -5.28 -9.66
N GLY A 479 18.74 -4.40 -9.58
CA GLY A 479 17.52 -4.47 -10.37
C GLY A 479 17.60 -3.77 -11.72
N GLY A 480 18.78 -3.35 -12.17
CA GLY A 480 18.96 -2.64 -13.44
C GLY A 480 18.78 -1.12 -13.36
N GLY A 481 18.66 -0.55 -12.16
CA GLY A 481 18.55 0.89 -11.98
C GLY A 481 17.27 1.48 -12.59
N GLU A 482 17.33 2.76 -12.92
CA GLU A 482 16.20 3.54 -13.44
C GLU A 482 15.82 3.13 -14.86
N GLU A 483 16.80 2.77 -15.69
CA GLU A 483 16.60 2.48 -17.11
C GLU A 483 16.02 1.08 -17.35
N ARG A 484 16.28 0.11 -16.46
CA ARG A 484 15.88 -1.30 -16.66
C ARG A 484 15.03 -1.88 -15.53
N GLY A 485 14.61 -1.05 -14.57
CA GLY A 485 13.73 -1.47 -13.47
C GLY A 485 12.40 -2.07 -13.94
N TYR A 486 11.86 -1.58 -15.06
CA TYR A 486 10.63 -2.11 -15.69
C TYR A 486 10.74 -3.56 -16.18
N GLN A 487 11.97 -4.06 -16.38
CA GLN A 487 12.21 -5.45 -16.73
C GLN A 487 12.17 -6.37 -15.49
N ARG A 488 12.18 -5.79 -14.28
CA ARG A 488 12.21 -6.52 -13.01
C ARG A 488 10.90 -6.49 -12.27
N LEU A 489 10.26 -5.32 -12.22
CA LEU A 489 9.08 -5.07 -11.40
C LEU A 489 7.99 -4.36 -12.21
N ALA A 490 6.76 -4.49 -11.75
CA ALA A 490 5.57 -3.87 -12.33
C ALA A 490 4.62 -3.40 -11.23
N ASP A 491 3.50 -2.82 -11.65
CA ASP A 491 2.38 -2.42 -10.81
C ASP A 491 2.84 -1.39 -9.77
N SER A 492 2.14 -1.27 -8.67
CA SER A 492 2.51 -0.62 -7.41
C SER A 492 3.91 -0.92 -6.84
N SER A 493 4.68 -1.86 -7.42
CA SER A 493 6.13 -1.98 -7.15
C SER A 493 6.99 -1.11 -8.07
N LEU A 494 6.45 -0.39 -9.05
CA LEU A 494 7.19 0.46 -9.99
C LEU A 494 6.34 1.59 -10.58
N ASP A 495 5.21 1.24 -11.20
CA ASP A 495 4.27 2.13 -11.89
C ASP A 495 2.86 1.88 -11.36
N TRP A 496 2.44 2.76 -10.45
CA TRP A 496 1.12 2.80 -9.84
C TRP A 496 0.25 3.93 -10.42
N GLY A 497 0.67 4.48 -11.56
CA GLY A 497 0.02 5.64 -12.19
C GLY A 497 0.58 7.00 -11.81
N GLN A 498 1.54 7.10 -10.88
CA GLN A 498 1.97 8.39 -10.35
C GLN A 498 2.60 9.34 -11.38
N ASP A 499 3.15 8.80 -12.48
CA ASP A 499 4.00 9.52 -13.43
C ASP A 499 3.30 10.05 -14.69
N LEU A 500 1.96 10.09 -14.70
CA LEU A 500 1.19 10.75 -15.77
C LEU A 500 1.68 12.19 -16.09
N PRO A 501 2.02 13.04 -15.11
CA PRO A 501 2.50 14.39 -15.43
C PRO A 501 3.81 14.40 -16.24
N ALA A 502 4.70 13.43 -16.01
CA ALA A 502 5.93 13.28 -16.79
C ALA A 502 5.63 12.81 -18.22
N ALA A 503 4.69 11.86 -18.37
CA ALA A 503 4.21 11.42 -19.68
C ALA A 503 3.60 12.60 -20.49
N VAL A 504 2.75 13.42 -19.84
CA VAL A 504 2.12 14.58 -20.47
C VAL A 504 3.15 15.63 -20.86
N ALA A 505 4.15 15.90 -20.03
CA ALA A 505 5.22 16.84 -20.34
C ALA A 505 6.03 16.40 -21.57
N ALA A 506 6.39 15.10 -21.65
CA ALA A 506 7.11 14.56 -22.80
C ALA A 506 6.28 14.61 -24.09
N ILE A 507 4.97 14.30 -24.01
CA ILE A 507 4.07 14.40 -25.16
C ILE A 507 3.96 15.85 -25.65
N LYS A 508 3.80 16.81 -24.74
CA LYS A 508 3.70 18.23 -25.10
C LYS A 508 4.98 18.74 -25.78
N ALA A 509 6.15 18.42 -25.22
CA ALA A 509 7.43 18.78 -25.82
C ALA A 509 7.58 18.18 -27.23
N PHE A 510 7.19 16.92 -27.42
CA PHE A 510 7.20 16.30 -28.75
C PHE A 510 6.22 16.96 -29.73
N GLN A 511 5.01 17.34 -29.28
CA GLN A 511 4.05 18.02 -30.14
C GLN A 511 4.50 19.43 -30.56
N GLU A 512 5.32 20.10 -29.74
CA GLU A 512 5.96 21.37 -30.13
C GLU A 512 7.03 21.17 -31.21
N GLU A 513 7.78 20.07 -31.14
CA GLU A 513 8.85 19.75 -32.10
C GLU A 513 8.33 19.14 -33.41
N GLU A 514 7.34 18.25 -33.33
CA GLU A 514 6.79 17.47 -34.45
C GLU A 514 5.25 17.50 -34.46
N PRO A 515 4.62 18.67 -34.70
CA PRO A 515 3.16 18.86 -34.55
C PRO A 515 2.31 17.99 -35.49
N GLU A 516 2.87 17.54 -36.60
CA GLU A 516 2.20 16.70 -37.60
C GLU A 516 2.24 15.20 -37.27
N LYS A 517 3.02 14.78 -36.25
CA LYS A 517 3.13 13.36 -35.87
C LYS A 517 2.15 12.99 -34.77
N ALA A 518 1.64 11.77 -34.86
CA ALA A 518 0.69 11.25 -33.89
C ALA A 518 1.36 10.98 -32.54
N VAL A 519 0.57 11.07 -31.47
CA VAL A 519 1.00 10.69 -30.12
C VAL A 519 0.03 9.68 -29.54
N HIS A 520 0.56 8.60 -28.96
CA HIS A 520 -0.21 7.51 -28.40
C HIS A 520 0.13 7.32 -26.92
N LEU A 521 -0.88 7.14 -26.07
CA LEU A 521 -0.74 6.98 -24.63
C LEU A 521 -1.40 5.69 -24.14
N SER A 522 -0.63 4.81 -23.48
CA SER A 522 -1.16 3.74 -22.63
C SER A 522 -0.71 3.99 -21.20
N TYR A 523 -1.66 4.20 -20.30
CA TYR A 523 -1.39 4.62 -18.92
C TYR A 523 -2.17 3.75 -17.92
N PHE A 524 -1.47 3.22 -16.91
CA PHE A 524 -2.03 2.29 -15.92
C PHE A 524 -2.92 2.98 -14.87
N GLY A 525 -2.57 4.19 -14.44
CA GLY A 525 -3.20 4.85 -13.29
C GLY A 525 -4.62 5.36 -13.54
N SER A 526 -5.26 5.84 -12.47
CA SER A 526 -6.66 6.27 -12.48
C SER A 526 -6.89 7.77 -12.72
N ALA A 527 -5.82 8.56 -12.85
CA ALA A 527 -5.91 9.98 -13.20
C ALA A 527 -6.36 10.22 -14.65
N GLU A 528 -7.07 11.33 -14.89
CA GLU A 528 -7.55 11.77 -16.21
C GLU A 528 -6.47 12.61 -16.94
N PRO A 529 -5.95 12.18 -18.11
CA PRO A 529 -4.91 12.93 -18.82
C PRO A 529 -5.30 14.35 -19.26
N GLU A 530 -6.57 14.58 -19.60
CA GLU A 530 -7.10 15.90 -19.93
C GLU A 530 -7.04 16.87 -18.75
N SER A 531 -7.10 16.38 -17.51
CA SER A 531 -6.95 17.22 -16.33
C SER A 531 -5.53 17.78 -16.17
N PHE A 532 -4.56 17.20 -16.89
CA PHE A 532 -3.19 17.68 -17.05
C PHE A 532 -2.96 18.41 -18.40
N GLY A 533 -4.04 18.64 -19.16
CA GLY A 533 -4.04 19.36 -20.43
C GLY A 533 -3.56 18.52 -21.62
N LEU A 534 -3.77 17.20 -21.61
CA LEU A 534 -3.55 16.34 -22.77
C LEU A 534 -4.90 16.00 -23.43
N SER A 535 -5.25 16.70 -24.51
CA SER A 535 -6.53 16.51 -25.23
C SER A 535 -6.42 15.72 -26.54
N ASN A 536 -5.23 15.68 -27.15
CA ASN A 536 -5.04 15.23 -28.54
C ASN A 536 -4.10 14.02 -28.59
N ALA A 537 -4.37 12.98 -27.80
CA ALA A 537 -3.60 11.73 -27.81
C ALA A 537 -4.48 10.53 -28.19
N GLY A 538 -3.94 9.65 -29.03
CA GLY A 538 -4.51 8.34 -29.29
C GLY A 538 -4.35 7.46 -28.06
N TYR A 539 -5.45 7.16 -27.37
CA TYR A 539 -5.37 6.25 -26.24
C TYR A 539 -5.13 4.83 -26.72
N LEU A 540 -4.27 4.08 -26.04
CA LEU A 540 -4.07 2.66 -26.27
C LEU A 540 -4.69 1.90 -25.08
N PRO A 541 -5.07 0.62 -25.27
CA PRO A 541 -5.63 -0.19 -24.18
C PRO A 541 -4.76 -0.16 -22.91
N SER A 542 -5.40 -0.07 -21.75
CA SER A 542 -4.78 -0.14 -20.43
C SER A 542 -5.79 -0.62 -19.38
N TRP A 543 -5.35 -0.86 -18.14
CA TRP A 543 -6.23 -1.27 -17.03
C TRP A 543 -7.43 -0.32 -16.80
N GLY A 544 -7.31 0.94 -17.20
CA GLY A 544 -8.36 1.94 -17.10
C GLY A 544 -9.09 2.25 -18.42
N SER A 545 -9.14 1.31 -19.36
CA SER A 545 -9.79 1.49 -20.68
C SER A 545 -11.27 1.88 -20.59
N TRP A 546 -11.94 1.56 -19.48
CA TRP A 546 -13.31 2.00 -19.18
C TRP A 546 -13.48 3.53 -19.07
N ARG A 547 -12.39 4.30 -19.01
CA ARG A 547 -12.40 5.79 -19.04
C ARG A 547 -12.13 6.37 -20.43
N ARG A 548 -11.82 5.53 -21.39
CA ARG A 548 -11.43 5.97 -22.73
C ARG A 548 -12.61 6.68 -23.37
N LYS A 549 -12.33 7.76 -24.10
CA LYS A 549 -13.39 8.56 -24.75
C LYS A 549 -13.56 8.27 -26.22
N ALA A 550 -12.52 7.75 -26.88
CA ALA A 550 -12.53 7.48 -28.30
C ALA A 550 -11.68 6.27 -28.65
N TYR A 551 -12.09 5.57 -29.71
CA TYR A 551 -11.31 4.50 -30.32
C TYR A 551 -10.15 5.08 -31.14
N THR A 552 -9.09 4.29 -31.28
CA THR A 552 -7.90 4.66 -32.07
C THR A 552 -7.94 3.82 -33.35
N PRO A 553 -8.53 4.30 -34.46
CA PRO A 553 -8.76 3.48 -35.64
C PRO A 553 -7.46 2.96 -36.26
N LYS A 554 -6.38 3.74 -36.18
CA LYS A 554 -5.10 3.40 -36.78
C LYS A 554 -3.93 3.77 -35.84
N LEU A 555 -2.90 2.93 -35.88
CA LEU A 555 -1.59 3.25 -35.32
C LEU A 555 -0.80 4.07 -36.36
N GLU A 556 -0.27 5.21 -35.95
CA GLU A 556 0.36 6.19 -36.84
C GLU A 556 1.78 6.49 -36.38
N SER A 557 2.64 6.90 -37.33
CA SER A 557 4.01 7.22 -37.02
C SER A 557 4.08 8.41 -36.06
N GLY A 558 4.98 8.32 -35.08
CA GLY A 558 5.11 9.33 -34.04
C GLY A 558 5.51 8.73 -32.69
N LEU A 559 5.03 9.35 -31.62
CA LEU A 559 5.44 9.06 -30.25
C LEU A 559 4.48 8.09 -29.56
N TYR A 560 5.03 7.08 -28.90
CA TYR A 560 4.30 6.10 -28.10
C TYR A 560 4.80 6.16 -26.67
N VAL A 561 3.94 6.60 -25.78
CA VAL A 561 4.22 6.76 -24.34
C VAL A 561 3.43 5.72 -23.58
N ILE A 562 4.13 4.74 -23.00
CA ILE A 562 3.53 3.55 -22.42
C ILE A 562 4.01 3.40 -20.98
N GLY A 563 3.09 3.40 -20.01
CA GLY A 563 3.42 3.08 -18.61
C GLY A 563 3.98 1.67 -18.49
N ALA A 564 5.02 1.49 -17.67
CA ALA A 564 5.72 0.22 -17.50
C ALA A 564 4.75 -0.91 -17.14
N THR A 565 3.78 -0.67 -16.26
CA THR A 565 2.77 -1.67 -15.90
C THR A 565 1.88 -2.03 -17.08
N ALA A 566 1.43 -1.04 -17.86
CA ALA A 566 0.64 -1.29 -19.07
C ALA A 566 1.45 -2.03 -20.16
N PHE A 567 2.77 -1.84 -20.19
CA PHE A 567 3.69 -2.51 -21.10
C PHE A 567 3.90 -3.99 -20.78
N ILE A 568 4.00 -4.36 -19.50
CA ILE A 568 4.44 -5.72 -19.09
C ILE A 568 3.32 -6.66 -18.61
N THR A 569 2.15 -6.14 -18.24
CA THR A 569 1.06 -6.94 -17.61
C THR A 569 0.38 -7.98 -18.50
N THR A 570 0.82 -8.16 -19.74
CA THR A 570 0.15 -9.06 -20.69
C THR A 570 1.15 -9.82 -21.54
N LYS A 571 2.26 -10.26 -20.95
CA LYS A 571 3.28 -11.05 -21.65
C LYS A 571 2.80 -12.48 -21.95
N GLN A 572 1.70 -12.61 -22.67
CA GLN A 572 1.43 -13.78 -23.48
C GLN A 572 2.40 -13.71 -24.66
N GLU A 573 3.22 -14.73 -24.85
CA GLU A 573 4.06 -14.80 -26.05
C GLU A 573 3.17 -14.67 -27.28
N TRP A 574 3.58 -13.83 -28.24
CA TRP A 574 2.81 -13.67 -29.47
C TRP A 574 2.96 -14.93 -30.33
N THR A 575 1.98 -15.81 -30.25
CA THR A 575 1.99 -17.09 -30.96
C THR A 575 1.32 -16.98 -32.34
N THR A 576 1.54 -18.00 -33.17
CA THR A 576 0.81 -18.16 -34.44
C THR A 576 -0.71 -18.18 -34.23
N GLN A 577 -1.21 -18.73 -33.11
CA GLN A 577 -2.65 -18.71 -32.83
C GLN A 577 -3.17 -17.30 -32.55
N LEU A 578 -2.42 -16.48 -31.79
CA LEU A 578 -2.78 -15.08 -31.55
C LEU A 578 -2.73 -14.25 -32.83
N GLU A 579 -1.75 -14.49 -33.69
CA GLU A 579 -1.68 -13.84 -35.00
C GLU A 579 -2.91 -14.22 -35.86
N GLN A 580 -3.31 -15.50 -35.88
CA GLN A 580 -4.52 -15.93 -36.58
C GLN A 580 -5.79 -15.27 -36.02
N ALA A 581 -5.93 -15.21 -34.68
CA ALA A 581 -7.05 -14.55 -34.01
C ALA A 581 -7.09 -13.05 -34.34
N TYR A 582 -5.93 -12.39 -34.34
CA TYR A 582 -5.80 -10.98 -34.74
C TYR A 582 -6.23 -10.75 -36.19
N GLN A 583 -5.78 -11.58 -37.13
CA GLN A 583 -6.15 -11.43 -38.54
C GLN A 583 -7.65 -11.72 -38.78
N LEU A 584 -8.25 -12.64 -38.02
CA LEU A 584 -9.68 -12.91 -38.07
C LEU A 584 -10.48 -11.71 -37.58
N ILE A 585 -10.19 -11.23 -36.37
CA ILE A 585 -10.96 -10.14 -35.77
C ILE A 585 -10.75 -8.81 -36.50
N ARG A 586 -9.57 -8.59 -37.11
CA ARG A 586 -9.31 -7.45 -37.98
C ARG A 586 -10.28 -7.37 -39.15
N ARG A 587 -10.60 -8.51 -39.79
CA ARG A 587 -11.54 -8.55 -40.93
C ARG A 587 -12.94 -8.12 -40.52
N GLU A 588 -13.31 -8.34 -39.26
CA GLU A 588 -14.59 -7.94 -38.69
C GLU A 588 -14.55 -6.48 -38.19
N ALA A 589 -13.44 -6.04 -37.60
CA ALA A 589 -13.27 -4.69 -37.06
C ALA A 589 -13.06 -3.61 -38.13
N ASP A 590 -12.34 -3.90 -39.22
CA ASP A 590 -12.04 -2.92 -40.28
C ASP A 590 -13.31 -2.27 -40.89
N PRO A 591 -14.38 -3.02 -41.23
CA PRO A 591 -15.66 -2.43 -41.65
C PRO A 591 -16.32 -1.54 -40.60
N LEU A 592 -16.25 -1.92 -39.32
CA LEU A 592 -16.82 -1.16 -38.21
C LEU A 592 -16.09 0.18 -38.03
N TYR A 593 -14.75 0.18 -38.10
CA TYR A 593 -13.97 1.42 -38.12
C TYR A 593 -14.29 2.30 -39.31
N LYS A 594 -14.46 1.73 -40.52
CA LYS A 594 -14.90 2.52 -41.68
C LYS A 594 -16.24 3.19 -41.43
N LYS A 595 -17.19 2.49 -40.80
CA LYS A 595 -18.51 3.03 -40.43
C LYS A 595 -18.38 4.20 -39.44
N LEU A 596 -17.54 4.06 -38.41
CA LEU A 596 -17.28 5.13 -37.43
C LEU A 596 -16.57 6.33 -38.06
N MET A 597 -15.54 6.10 -38.89
CA MET A 597 -14.82 7.16 -39.61
C MET A 597 -15.73 7.92 -40.59
N GLN A 598 -16.63 7.23 -41.30
CA GLN A 598 -17.62 7.88 -42.17
C GLN A 598 -18.59 8.79 -41.40
N ARG A 599 -18.87 8.47 -40.14
CA ARG A 599 -19.68 9.31 -39.26
C ARG A 599 -18.91 10.53 -38.71
N GLY A 600 -17.57 10.49 -38.77
CA GLY A 600 -16.71 11.58 -38.32
C GLY A 600 -16.57 11.70 -36.80
N ASP A 601 -17.08 10.72 -36.05
CA ASP A 601 -17.05 10.69 -34.59
C ASP A 601 -16.64 9.30 -34.08
N LEU A 602 -15.42 9.23 -33.55
CA LEU A 602 -14.79 8.03 -33.02
C LEU A 602 -15.01 7.87 -31.50
N SER A 603 -15.85 8.71 -30.90
CA SER A 603 -16.15 8.62 -29.47
C SER A 603 -16.79 7.28 -29.12
N ILE A 604 -16.53 6.79 -27.89
CA ILE A 604 -17.15 5.56 -27.40
C ILE A 604 -18.67 5.73 -27.35
N GLU A 605 -19.17 6.88 -26.90
CA GLU A 605 -20.60 7.19 -26.90
C GLU A 605 -21.23 7.10 -28.31
N SER A 606 -20.56 7.65 -29.33
CA SER A 606 -21.00 7.54 -30.72
C SER A 606 -21.00 6.08 -31.20
N ALA A 607 -19.95 5.32 -30.87
CA ALA A 607 -19.85 3.92 -31.24
C ALA A 607 -20.95 3.07 -30.60
N ASP A 608 -21.19 3.23 -29.30
CA ASP A 608 -22.24 2.53 -28.55
C ASP A 608 -23.64 2.85 -29.09
N SER A 609 -23.85 4.06 -29.61
CA SER A 609 -25.11 4.45 -30.24
C SER A 609 -25.30 3.86 -31.65
N LEU A 610 -24.20 3.55 -32.35
CA LEU A 610 -24.19 3.15 -33.77
C LEU A 610 -24.06 1.64 -33.98
N LEU A 611 -23.48 0.94 -33.02
CA LEU A 611 -23.06 -0.45 -33.07
C LEU A 611 -23.81 -1.28 -32.03
N GLY A 612 -24.03 -2.56 -32.31
CA GLY A 612 -24.53 -3.51 -31.32
C GLY A 612 -23.43 -3.90 -30.32
N GLY A 613 -23.80 -4.35 -29.12
CA GLY A 613 -22.82 -4.72 -28.08
C GLY A 613 -21.79 -5.79 -28.50
N ALA A 614 -22.15 -6.69 -29.42
CA ALA A 614 -21.19 -7.64 -30.00
C ALA A 614 -20.16 -6.95 -30.90
N GLU A 615 -20.58 -5.97 -31.71
CA GLU A 615 -19.69 -5.19 -32.59
C GLU A 615 -18.75 -4.30 -31.77
N VAL A 616 -19.24 -3.68 -30.70
CA VAL A 616 -18.43 -2.93 -29.72
C VAL A 616 -17.35 -3.83 -29.12
N LYS A 617 -17.74 -5.02 -28.65
CA LYS A 617 -16.79 -6.00 -28.13
C LYS A 617 -15.74 -6.41 -29.16
N THR A 618 -16.14 -6.62 -30.42
CA THR A 618 -15.19 -6.90 -31.53
C THR A 618 -14.15 -5.79 -31.68
N LEU A 619 -14.55 -4.52 -31.58
CA LEU A 619 -13.61 -3.39 -31.62
C LEU A 619 -12.64 -3.39 -30.43
N GLU A 620 -13.15 -3.62 -29.22
CA GLU A 620 -12.33 -3.67 -28.00
C GLU A 620 -11.31 -4.81 -28.05
N ASP A 621 -11.75 -6.02 -28.41
CA ASP A 621 -10.90 -7.20 -28.55
C ASP A 621 -9.85 -6.99 -29.65
N PHE A 622 -10.21 -6.35 -30.76
CA PHE A 622 -9.27 -6.01 -31.82
C PHE A 622 -8.20 -5.02 -31.35
N GLU A 623 -8.58 -3.93 -30.67
CA GLU A 623 -7.60 -2.97 -30.16
C GLU A 623 -6.68 -3.58 -29.11
N TYR A 624 -7.24 -4.43 -28.24
CA TYR A 624 -6.45 -5.18 -27.26
C TYR A 624 -5.41 -6.05 -27.96
N LEU A 625 -5.82 -6.90 -28.92
CA LEU A 625 -4.89 -7.76 -29.67
C LEU A 625 -3.87 -6.95 -30.48
N ARG A 626 -4.29 -5.84 -31.11
CA ARG A 626 -3.38 -4.94 -31.83
C ARG A 626 -2.33 -4.35 -30.88
N PHE A 627 -2.72 -3.96 -29.67
CA PHE A 627 -1.78 -3.46 -28.68
C PHE A 627 -0.86 -4.56 -28.13
N GLN A 628 -1.35 -5.79 -27.94
CA GLN A 628 -0.50 -6.93 -27.59
C GLN A 628 0.56 -7.20 -28.65
N ARG A 629 0.16 -7.21 -29.92
CA ARG A 629 1.06 -7.35 -31.06
C ARG A 629 2.13 -6.25 -31.06
N LEU A 630 1.73 -5.01 -30.79
CA LEU A 630 2.63 -3.86 -30.74
C LEU A 630 3.63 -4.00 -29.61
N LYS A 631 3.19 -4.40 -28.42
CA LYS A 631 4.07 -4.63 -27.27
C LYS A 631 5.08 -5.73 -27.54
N ASN A 632 4.66 -6.82 -28.19
CA ASN A 632 5.58 -7.89 -28.59
C ASN A 632 6.66 -7.40 -29.58
N TYR A 633 6.31 -6.48 -30.49
CA TYR A 633 7.30 -5.82 -31.34
C TYR A 633 8.26 -4.94 -30.52
N LEU A 634 7.72 -4.05 -29.69
CA LEU A 634 8.49 -3.10 -28.89
C LEU A 634 9.40 -3.78 -27.85
N GLN A 635 9.02 -4.94 -27.32
CA GLN A 635 9.84 -5.71 -26.37
C GLN A 635 11.18 -6.20 -26.95
N LYS A 636 11.36 -6.15 -28.28
CA LYS A 636 12.59 -6.55 -28.97
C LYS A 636 13.63 -5.43 -29.06
N ARG A 637 13.31 -4.21 -28.60
CA ARG A 637 14.20 -3.06 -28.58
C ARG A 637 14.11 -2.32 -27.26
N ASP A 638 15.12 -1.54 -26.94
CA ASP A 638 15.09 -0.64 -25.80
C ASP A 638 14.21 0.60 -26.12
N PRO A 639 13.51 1.17 -25.11
CA PRO A 639 12.86 2.47 -25.24
C PRO A 639 13.89 3.57 -25.48
N GLU A 640 13.49 4.64 -26.15
CA GLU A 640 14.35 5.82 -26.35
C GLU A 640 14.61 6.55 -25.03
N GLU A 641 13.60 6.57 -24.16
CA GLU A 641 13.68 7.18 -22.84
C GLU A 641 12.82 6.42 -21.83
N VAL A 642 13.27 6.39 -20.57
CA VAL A 642 12.50 5.89 -19.43
C VAL A 642 12.28 7.04 -18.44
N LEU A 643 11.13 7.69 -18.51
CA LEU A 643 10.81 8.83 -17.65
C LEU A 643 10.49 8.34 -16.24
N ASN A 644 11.22 8.87 -15.26
CA ASN A 644 11.10 8.54 -13.84
C ASN A 644 11.12 7.03 -13.52
N GLY A 645 11.66 6.18 -14.40
CA GLY A 645 11.72 4.72 -14.20
C GLY A 645 10.41 3.97 -14.42
N SER A 646 9.33 4.64 -14.82
CA SER A 646 7.96 4.07 -14.87
C SER A 646 7.21 4.32 -16.18
N ILE A 647 7.67 5.24 -17.03
CA ILE A 647 7.06 5.52 -18.34
C ILE A 647 8.09 5.27 -19.44
N LEU A 648 7.71 4.45 -20.42
CA LEU A 648 8.55 4.06 -21.55
C LEU A 648 8.16 4.88 -22.78
N VAL A 649 9.15 5.48 -23.44
CA VAL A 649 8.96 6.31 -24.63
C VAL A 649 9.56 5.63 -25.85
N PHE A 650 8.77 5.49 -26.91
CA PHE A 650 9.19 4.93 -28.20
C PHE A 650 8.81 5.86 -29.34
N ARG A 651 9.66 6.01 -30.35
CA ARG A 651 9.30 6.61 -31.63
C ARG A 651 9.20 5.51 -32.68
N LEU A 652 8.10 5.54 -33.44
CA LEU A 652 7.82 4.57 -34.49
C LEU A 652 7.70 5.29 -35.84
N GLY A 653 8.48 4.84 -36.82
CA GLY A 653 8.38 5.29 -38.21
C GLY A 653 7.31 4.54 -39.02
N PRO A 654 6.97 5.02 -40.23
CA PRO A 654 6.03 4.33 -41.13
C PRO A 654 6.47 2.90 -41.47
N GLU A 655 7.76 2.69 -41.76
CA GLU A 655 8.31 1.37 -42.12
C GLU A 655 8.17 0.34 -40.97
N GLU A 656 8.31 0.79 -39.72
CA GLU A 656 8.15 -0.05 -38.55
C GLU A 656 6.68 -0.45 -38.36
N LEU A 657 5.74 0.45 -38.67
CA LEU A 657 4.30 0.19 -38.62
C LEU A 657 3.79 -0.66 -39.80
N ASP A 658 4.53 -0.72 -40.91
CA ASP A 658 4.26 -1.65 -42.02
C ASP A 658 4.84 -3.04 -41.76
N THR A 659 5.95 -3.10 -41.02
CA THR A 659 6.55 -4.36 -40.52
C THR A 659 5.73 -4.95 -39.35
N PHE A 660 5.02 -4.07 -38.62
CA PHE A 660 4.19 -4.39 -37.47
C PHE A 660 3.18 -5.50 -37.76
#